data_AF-A0A2G5TB01-F1
#
_entry.id   AF-A0A2G5TB01-F1
#
_cell.length_a   1.000
_cell.length_b   1.000
_cell.length_c   1.000
_cell.angle_alpha   90.00
_cell.angle_beta   90.00
_cell.angle_gamma   90.00
#
_symmetry.space_group_name_H-M   'P 1'
#
loop_
_entity.id
_entity.type
_entity.pdbx_description
1 polymer ?
#
loop_
_entity_poly.entity_id
_entity_poly.type
_entity_poly.pdbx_seq_one_letter_code
_entity_poly.pdbx_strand_id
1 'polypeptide(L)'
;MSDPNVTPLLRYFFPAEIIKSLQLTPNNECTIPDIRAKLYINSNGSIDDLLKFTSFSESVNKFYRRIGDPYMMDTYMYYGMNDADKPFFYKHDLLVYFEQFVFRRIRLLPFVIPAISYYFKCKEDELGSGKFELAALNKDVIEKIEERVERSIERLQKHDKAIETEKFLKYTYEQFCARITRINFINSPDRGPLQKIFSEHQAGLSTDANKKLYPNIIFWIDTIVTVFNSITESHPELFQPNSVSRKPDDPVIIRCFEDDHKLFMMDFEFVLAKTPSIVIQQHDPIEDMKNAINRNGVYSTVSPNHLKAKLTKNVEYVRHPIIRTNRRAVPIPTFDGRHCILASDLLFEILRDMCSVQNVFQKINQDNWSIINNLFNDLAGTFNEKLGPFFIDTEKSEIVRKKCVDHIEQRLGPQLKGVKLIKEFNGFGLKDVKTTIKFLGLTTAFPKISDFAEHAFKTVKQRKGNKQLDTRDMFTALEICQLNCIIPKLPKLQKFVHNQGACLRNHLTCAKCLQAHPEPLTEPTLFKWVTAETPGATVVAIKCDATDPEESELPEELLAELKAKYPENFPAEDVEQVENGEKELQEESNETSPEAGDKEDPEKEESSEEPSRKHVVSCPMSSAQASTEEDKENTPASNPQEEGPSDCEKCENLRKYRDAVKKLMGDGMPVTECVILEETRKYDKELENALKNYGPIRLSDDNRELFDKQFERIMKRDDWDITNCRYEVRPWPWFRK
;
A
#
# COMPACT_ATOMS: atom_id res chain seq x y z
N MET A 1 14.67 6.49 -19.79
CA MET A 1 13.36 6.63 -19.12
C MET A 1 12.17 6.52 -20.10
N SER A 2 12.39 6.05 -21.34
CA SER A 2 11.41 6.11 -22.44
C SER A 2 10.99 4.73 -22.96
N ASP A 3 11.14 3.65 -22.19
CA ASP A 3 10.62 2.34 -22.60
C ASP A 3 9.08 2.36 -22.58
N PRO A 4 8.40 2.32 -23.74
CA PRO A 4 6.93 2.40 -23.81
C PRO A 4 6.23 1.23 -23.10
N ASN A 5 6.95 0.16 -22.76
CA ASN A 5 6.39 -1.04 -22.13
C ASN A 5 6.21 -0.91 -20.61
N VAL A 6 6.83 0.09 -19.95
CA VAL A 6 6.68 0.30 -18.50
C VAL A 6 5.58 1.32 -18.24
N THR A 7 4.49 0.88 -17.59
CA THR A 7 3.35 1.76 -17.28
C THR A 7 3.78 2.93 -16.39
N PRO A 8 3.12 4.11 -16.50
CA PRO A 8 3.39 5.24 -15.61
C PRO A 8 3.33 4.85 -14.13
N LEU A 9 2.37 4.00 -13.75
CA LEU A 9 2.25 3.43 -12.40
C LEU A 9 3.58 2.84 -11.90
N LEU A 10 4.16 1.91 -12.66
CA LEU A 10 5.39 1.23 -12.25
C LEU A 10 6.57 2.21 -12.11
N ARG A 11 6.60 3.26 -12.94
CA ARG A 11 7.63 4.31 -12.86
C ARG A 11 7.52 5.19 -11.62
N TYR A 12 6.31 5.43 -11.14
CA TYR A 12 6.09 6.17 -9.89
C TYR A 12 6.33 5.29 -8.67
N PHE A 13 5.97 4.02 -8.74
CA PHE A 13 6.07 3.12 -7.61
C PHE A 13 7.50 2.62 -7.40
N PHE A 14 8.15 2.10 -8.44
CA PHE A 14 9.48 1.53 -8.34
C PHE A 14 10.59 2.56 -8.62
N PRO A 15 11.72 2.50 -7.90
CA PRO A 15 12.94 3.22 -8.27
C PRO A 15 13.44 2.80 -9.66
N ALA A 16 14.12 3.71 -10.34
CA ALA A 16 14.65 3.48 -11.69
C ALA A 16 15.64 2.30 -11.74
N GLU A 17 16.40 2.06 -10.67
CA GLU A 17 17.35 0.96 -10.53
C GLU A 17 16.65 -0.40 -10.59
N ILE A 18 15.46 -0.51 -9.97
CA ILE A 18 14.67 -1.74 -9.97
C ILE A 18 13.97 -1.91 -11.33
N ILE A 19 13.41 -0.84 -11.88
CA ILE A 19 12.74 -0.87 -13.19
C ILE A 19 13.69 -1.33 -14.31
N LYS A 20 14.98 -0.96 -14.27
CA LYS A 20 15.97 -1.41 -15.26
C LYS A 20 16.13 -2.94 -15.30
N SER A 21 15.75 -3.64 -14.24
CA SER A 21 15.80 -5.11 -14.18
C SER A 21 14.51 -5.77 -14.64
N LEU A 22 13.44 -5.00 -14.90
CA LEU A 22 12.16 -5.52 -15.35
C LEU A 22 12.34 -6.36 -16.63
N GLN A 23 11.85 -7.59 -16.61
CA GLN A 23 11.88 -8.52 -17.74
C GLN A 23 10.46 -8.97 -18.06
N LEU A 24 10.18 -9.14 -19.35
CA LEU A 24 8.97 -9.82 -19.83
C LEU A 24 9.33 -11.25 -20.16
N THR A 25 8.63 -12.21 -19.56
CA THR A 25 8.77 -13.62 -19.90
C THR A 25 8.12 -13.90 -21.27
N PRO A 26 8.43 -15.03 -21.93
CA PRO A 26 7.76 -15.44 -23.16
C PRO A 26 6.23 -15.55 -23.04
N ASN A 27 5.70 -15.65 -21.82
CA ASN A 27 4.26 -15.72 -21.54
C ASN A 27 3.64 -14.33 -21.27
N ASN A 28 4.35 -13.24 -21.57
CA ASN A 28 3.98 -11.86 -21.21
C ASN A 28 3.83 -11.61 -19.70
N GLU A 29 4.44 -12.44 -18.84
CA GLU A 29 4.49 -12.15 -17.41
C GLU A 29 5.65 -11.20 -17.12
N CYS A 30 5.45 -10.31 -16.16
CA CYS A 30 6.45 -9.34 -15.78
C CYS A 30 7.23 -9.82 -14.55
N THR A 31 8.54 -9.99 -14.67
CA THR A 31 9.42 -10.39 -13.55
C THR A 31 10.45 -9.31 -13.26
N ILE A 32 10.85 -9.21 -11.99
CA ILE A 32 11.90 -8.29 -11.54
C ILE A 32 12.93 -9.14 -10.78
N PRO A 33 13.96 -9.68 -11.47
CA PRO A 33 14.94 -10.60 -10.89
C PRO A 33 15.88 -9.90 -9.90
N ASP A 34 15.84 -8.59 -9.81
CA ASP A 34 16.60 -7.84 -8.81
C ASP A 34 16.09 -8.13 -7.41
N ILE A 35 16.96 -8.64 -6.54
CA ILE A 35 16.64 -8.98 -5.16
C ILE A 35 16.03 -7.81 -4.38
N ARG A 36 16.34 -6.56 -4.76
CA ARG A 36 15.78 -5.33 -4.17
C ARG A 36 14.29 -5.17 -4.46
N ALA A 37 13.75 -5.84 -5.48
CA ALA A 37 12.32 -5.85 -5.78
C ALA A 37 11.49 -6.41 -4.62
N LYS A 38 12.07 -7.28 -3.79
CA LYS A 38 11.44 -7.80 -2.56
C LYS A 38 11.12 -6.73 -1.52
N LEU A 39 11.69 -5.52 -1.63
CA LEU A 39 11.29 -4.36 -0.82
C LEU A 39 9.85 -3.90 -1.13
N TYR A 40 9.37 -4.17 -2.33
CA TYR A 40 8.15 -3.63 -2.92
C TYR A 40 7.08 -4.70 -3.16
N ILE A 41 7.47 -5.98 -3.13
CA ILE A 41 6.61 -7.14 -3.39
C ILE A 41 6.53 -7.95 -2.10
N ASN A 42 5.34 -8.44 -1.74
CA ASN A 42 5.16 -9.27 -0.55
C ASN A 42 5.82 -10.65 -0.71
N SER A 43 6.07 -11.34 0.40
CA SER A 43 6.77 -12.64 0.42
C SER A 43 6.07 -13.74 -0.38
N ASN A 44 4.74 -13.62 -0.56
CA ASN A 44 3.92 -14.48 -1.40
C ASN A 44 3.91 -14.06 -2.89
N GLY A 45 4.72 -13.08 -3.28
CA GLY A 45 4.71 -12.50 -4.63
C GLY A 45 3.58 -11.49 -4.87
N SER A 46 2.74 -11.19 -3.87
CA SER A 46 1.63 -10.26 -4.05
C SER A 46 2.10 -8.82 -4.25
N ILE A 47 1.34 -8.11 -5.10
CA ILE A 47 1.47 -6.70 -5.41
C ILE A 47 0.52 -5.83 -4.55
N ASP A 48 0.12 -6.30 -3.36
CA ASP A 48 -0.82 -5.58 -2.49
C ASP A 48 -0.39 -4.13 -2.22
N ASP A 49 0.92 -3.89 -2.06
CA ASP A 49 1.44 -2.54 -1.88
C ASP A 49 1.24 -1.67 -3.13
N LEU A 50 1.30 -2.25 -4.33
CA LEU A 50 1.04 -1.53 -5.57
C LEU A 50 -0.45 -1.16 -5.67
N LEU A 51 -1.35 -2.10 -5.35
CA LEU A 51 -2.80 -1.85 -5.31
C LEU A 51 -3.16 -0.81 -4.25
N LYS A 52 -2.53 -0.88 -3.09
CA LYS A 52 -2.66 0.14 -2.04
C LYS A 52 -2.13 1.50 -2.50
N PHE A 53 -1.04 1.54 -3.27
CA PHE A 53 -0.50 2.77 -3.82
C PHE A 53 -1.43 3.43 -4.84
N THR A 54 -2.18 2.65 -5.62
CA THR A 54 -3.18 3.17 -6.57
C THR A 54 -4.49 3.55 -5.91
N SER A 55 -4.67 3.31 -4.62
CA SER A 55 -5.93 3.55 -3.93
C SER A 55 -5.99 4.98 -3.39
N PHE A 56 -6.07 5.95 -4.29
CA PHE A 56 -6.39 7.35 -4.00
C PHE A 56 -7.17 7.97 -5.16
N SER A 57 -7.98 8.99 -4.87
CA SER A 57 -8.82 9.66 -5.86
C SER A 57 -7.99 10.26 -7.01
N GLU A 58 -8.43 10.08 -8.26
CA GLU A 58 -7.70 10.36 -9.51
C GLU A 58 -6.47 9.47 -9.83
N SER A 59 -6.20 8.40 -9.09
CA SER A 59 -5.08 7.50 -9.45
C SER A 59 -5.19 6.95 -10.88
N VAL A 60 -6.42 6.74 -11.35
CA VAL A 60 -6.72 6.34 -12.73
C VAL A 60 -6.24 7.38 -13.72
N ASN A 61 -6.54 8.67 -13.51
CA ASN A 61 -6.06 9.74 -14.39
C ASN A 61 -4.55 9.94 -14.29
N LYS A 62 -3.96 9.74 -13.10
CA LYS A 62 -2.53 9.90 -12.86
C LYS A 62 -1.68 8.79 -13.51
N PHE A 63 -2.16 7.55 -13.48
CA PHE A 63 -1.35 6.38 -13.84
C PHE A 63 -1.87 5.59 -15.04
N TYR A 64 -3.17 5.62 -15.29
CA TYR A 64 -3.83 4.88 -16.37
C TYR A 64 -4.22 5.86 -17.49
N ARG A 65 -4.33 5.34 -18.72
CA ARG A 65 -4.44 6.18 -19.93
C ARG A 65 -5.71 5.98 -20.73
N ARG A 66 -6.70 5.19 -20.27
CA ARG A 66 -7.95 4.99 -21.02
C ARG A 66 -9.15 5.33 -20.17
N ILE A 67 -9.98 6.21 -20.73
CA ILE A 67 -11.26 6.58 -20.15
C ILE A 67 -12.23 5.39 -20.11
N GLY A 68 -12.04 4.37 -20.95
CA GLY A 68 -12.85 3.15 -20.93
C GLY A 68 -12.41 2.09 -19.92
N ASP A 69 -11.29 2.26 -19.20
CA ASP A 69 -10.86 1.24 -18.22
C ASP A 69 -11.69 1.34 -16.93
N PRO A 70 -12.12 0.25 -16.29
CA PRO A 70 -12.73 0.29 -14.96
C PRO A 70 -11.85 0.97 -13.90
N TYR A 71 -12.46 1.49 -12.83
CA TYR A 71 -11.71 1.92 -11.66
C TYR A 71 -11.05 0.70 -10.98
N MET A 72 -9.72 0.69 -10.97
CA MET A 72 -8.89 -0.34 -10.34
C MET A 72 -8.37 0.14 -8.98
N MET A 73 -9.28 0.56 -8.10
CA MET A 73 -8.92 1.08 -6.78
C MET A 73 -9.93 0.70 -5.71
N ASP A 74 -9.46 0.65 -4.47
CA ASP A 74 -10.30 0.50 -3.30
C ASP A 74 -10.92 1.86 -2.91
N THR A 75 -12.09 1.80 -2.28
CA THR A 75 -12.77 2.96 -1.69
C THR A 75 -12.53 2.99 -0.19
N TYR A 76 -12.33 4.18 0.38
CA TYR A 76 -12.11 4.35 1.82
C TYR A 76 -13.28 5.07 2.46
N MET A 77 -13.74 4.51 3.56
CA MET A 77 -14.70 5.15 4.44
C MET A 77 -13.95 5.84 5.58
N TYR A 78 -14.28 7.09 5.86
CA TYR A 78 -13.73 7.89 6.96
C TYR A 78 -14.82 8.13 8.01
N TYR A 79 -14.43 8.53 9.22
CA TYR A 79 -15.38 8.67 10.33
C TYR A 79 -15.21 10.00 11.05
N GLY A 80 -16.33 10.50 11.57
CA GLY A 80 -16.37 11.70 12.39
C GLY A 80 -15.55 11.54 13.67
N MET A 81 -14.98 12.63 14.16
CA MET A 81 -14.33 12.66 15.48
C MET A 81 -15.31 13.00 16.60
N ASN A 82 -16.41 13.70 16.28
CA ASN A 82 -17.47 14.02 17.25
C ASN A 82 -18.47 12.87 17.40
N ASP A 83 -18.72 12.16 16.30
CA ASP A 83 -19.60 11.01 16.19
C ASP A 83 -18.87 9.94 15.38
N ALA A 84 -18.37 8.92 16.09
CA ALA A 84 -17.55 7.87 15.50
C ALA A 84 -18.34 6.95 14.55
N ASP A 85 -19.67 6.92 14.69
CA ASP A 85 -20.56 6.11 13.86
C ASP A 85 -21.03 6.85 12.60
N LYS A 86 -20.55 8.08 12.39
CA LYS A 86 -20.90 8.90 11.24
C LYS A 86 -19.87 8.72 10.11
N PRO A 87 -20.19 7.93 9.07
CA PRO A 87 -19.31 7.70 7.94
C PRO A 87 -19.25 8.86 6.94
N PHE A 88 -18.10 9.00 6.30
CA PHE A 88 -17.81 9.96 5.24
C PHE A 88 -17.08 9.29 4.08
N PHE A 89 -17.37 9.71 2.86
CA PHE A 89 -16.69 9.27 1.64
C PHE A 89 -16.24 10.47 0.83
N TYR A 90 -15.15 10.33 0.07
CA TYR A 90 -14.93 11.25 -1.03
C TYR A 90 -16.04 11.07 -2.07
N LYS A 91 -16.54 12.16 -2.64
CA LYS A 91 -17.54 12.09 -3.72
C LYS A 91 -17.04 11.27 -4.91
N HIS A 92 -15.74 11.36 -5.21
CA HIS A 92 -15.06 10.47 -6.15
C HIS A 92 -15.26 8.98 -5.81
N ASP A 93 -15.03 8.60 -4.55
CA ASP A 93 -15.07 7.20 -4.12
C ASP A 93 -16.49 6.61 -4.20
N LEU A 94 -17.54 7.45 -4.12
CA LEU A 94 -18.90 7.03 -4.41
C LEU A 94 -19.09 6.61 -5.88
N LEU A 95 -18.47 7.33 -6.83
CA LEU A 95 -18.52 6.95 -8.25
C LEU A 95 -17.81 5.61 -8.48
N VAL A 96 -16.64 5.41 -7.87
CA VAL A 96 -15.91 4.13 -7.89
C VAL A 96 -16.77 3.02 -7.32
N TYR A 97 -17.35 3.24 -6.15
CA TYR A 97 -18.21 2.27 -5.47
C TYR A 97 -19.38 1.83 -6.37
N PHE A 98 -20.11 2.79 -6.95
CA PHE A 98 -21.27 2.47 -7.76
C PHE A 98 -20.91 1.84 -9.12
N GLU A 99 -19.78 2.17 -9.72
CA GLU A 99 -19.29 1.46 -10.91
C GLU A 99 -19.05 -0.02 -10.59
N GLN A 100 -18.31 -0.30 -9.50
CA GLN A 100 -18.03 -1.67 -9.08
C GLN A 100 -19.30 -2.41 -8.67
N PHE A 101 -20.23 -1.73 -7.98
CA PHE A 101 -21.53 -2.28 -7.61
C PHE A 101 -22.32 -2.76 -8.83
N VAL A 102 -22.30 -1.96 -9.90
CA VAL A 102 -22.90 -2.29 -11.19
C VAL A 102 -22.20 -3.49 -11.80
N PHE A 103 -20.87 -3.47 -11.94
CA PHE A 103 -20.08 -4.54 -12.58
C PHE A 103 -20.22 -5.91 -11.92
N ARG A 104 -20.42 -5.99 -10.61
CA ARG A 104 -20.65 -7.28 -9.92
C ARG A 104 -21.98 -7.93 -10.26
N ARG A 105 -22.96 -7.17 -10.74
CA ARG A 105 -24.35 -7.61 -10.97
C ARG A 105 -24.68 -7.88 -12.42
N ILE A 106 -23.73 -7.64 -13.31
CA ILE A 106 -23.94 -7.71 -14.75
C ILE A 106 -22.90 -8.62 -15.40
N ARG A 107 -23.37 -9.61 -16.16
CA ARG A 107 -22.54 -10.41 -17.05
C ARG A 107 -22.49 -9.69 -18.39
N LEU A 108 -21.47 -8.88 -18.60
CA LEU A 108 -21.44 -7.95 -19.72
C LEU A 108 -20.67 -8.46 -20.93
N LEU A 109 -21.16 -8.02 -22.08
CA LEU A 109 -20.40 -8.03 -23.32
C LEU A 109 -19.19 -7.10 -23.20
N PRO A 110 -18.05 -7.40 -23.84
CA PRO A 110 -16.80 -6.67 -23.67
C PRO A 110 -16.87 -5.14 -23.84
N PHE A 111 -17.84 -4.62 -24.61
CA PHE A 111 -18.01 -3.19 -24.83
C PHE A 111 -18.82 -2.45 -23.75
N VAL A 112 -19.71 -3.14 -23.02
CA VAL A 112 -20.59 -2.45 -22.05
C VAL A 112 -19.80 -1.92 -20.86
N ILE A 113 -18.80 -2.68 -20.40
CA ILE A 113 -17.90 -2.26 -19.30
C ILE A 113 -17.22 -0.93 -19.66
N PRO A 114 -16.51 -0.79 -20.79
CA PRO A 114 -15.90 0.48 -21.18
C PRO A 114 -16.85 1.66 -21.32
N ALA A 115 -18.06 1.43 -21.82
CA ALA A 115 -19.05 2.50 -21.95
C ALA A 115 -19.56 3.00 -20.59
N ILE A 116 -19.78 2.09 -19.64
CA ILE A 116 -20.17 2.44 -18.26
C ILE A 116 -19.00 3.11 -17.53
N SER A 117 -17.77 2.63 -17.70
CA SER A 117 -16.59 3.28 -17.12
C SER A 117 -16.39 4.70 -17.65
N TYR A 118 -16.62 4.89 -18.96
CA TYR A 118 -16.64 6.22 -19.56
C TYR A 118 -17.70 7.12 -18.90
N TYR A 119 -18.90 6.61 -18.61
CA TYR A 119 -19.94 7.36 -17.91
C TYR A 119 -19.51 7.82 -16.51
N PHE A 120 -18.98 6.93 -15.67
CA PHE A 120 -18.62 7.31 -14.31
C PHE A 120 -17.45 8.31 -14.28
N LYS A 121 -16.46 8.17 -15.16
CA LYS A 121 -15.37 9.14 -15.28
C LYS A 121 -15.82 10.49 -15.82
N CYS A 122 -16.81 10.47 -16.70
CA CYS A 122 -17.50 11.67 -17.13
C CYS A 122 -18.17 12.41 -15.95
N LYS A 123 -18.78 11.66 -15.02
CA LYS A 123 -19.33 12.24 -13.77
C LYS A 123 -18.24 12.72 -12.81
N GLU A 124 -17.10 12.04 -12.78
CA GLU A 124 -15.92 12.51 -12.06
C GLU A 124 -15.41 13.86 -12.61
N ASP A 125 -15.39 14.03 -13.93
CA ASP A 125 -15.01 15.29 -14.57
C ASP A 125 -16.02 16.42 -14.26
N GLU A 126 -17.32 16.12 -14.25
CA GLU A 126 -18.38 17.08 -13.86
C GLU A 126 -18.21 17.57 -12.40
N LEU A 127 -17.64 16.76 -11.51
CA LEU A 127 -17.33 17.17 -10.13
C LEU A 127 -16.18 18.19 -10.06
N GLY A 128 -15.30 18.28 -11.06
CA GLY A 128 -14.18 19.23 -11.06
C GLY A 128 -13.32 19.14 -9.79
N SER A 129 -13.12 20.25 -9.09
CA SER A 129 -12.42 20.27 -7.79
C SER A 129 -13.23 19.63 -6.64
N GLY A 130 -14.55 19.48 -6.81
CA GLY A 130 -15.46 18.91 -5.82
C GLY A 130 -15.31 17.40 -5.61
N LYS A 131 -14.58 16.71 -6.48
CA LYS A 131 -14.34 15.26 -6.36
C LYS A 131 -13.55 14.86 -5.11
N PHE A 132 -12.77 15.79 -4.56
CA PHE A 132 -11.99 15.62 -3.32
C PHE A 132 -12.71 16.14 -2.07
N GLU A 133 -13.97 16.51 -2.20
CA GLU A 133 -14.80 16.84 -1.05
C GLU A 133 -15.31 15.57 -0.39
N LEU A 134 -15.31 15.56 0.95
CA LEU A 134 -15.99 14.54 1.71
C LEU A 134 -17.49 14.85 1.78
N ALA A 135 -18.30 13.81 1.71
CA ALA A 135 -19.74 13.85 1.94
C ALA A 135 -20.10 12.90 3.09
N ALA A 136 -21.00 13.34 3.97
CA ALA A 136 -21.54 12.47 5.01
C ALA A 136 -22.43 11.39 4.36
N LEU A 137 -22.22 10.14 4.74
CA LEU A 137 -22.98 9.03 4.18
C LEU A 137 -24.19 8.74 5.06
N ASN A 138 -25.38 8.80 4.47
CA ASN A 138 -26.59 8.29 5.09
C ASN A 138 -26.82 6.87 4.56
N LYS A 139 -26.68 5.87 5.44
CA LYS A 139 -26.80 4.45 5.10
C LYS A 139 -28.12 4.13 4.41
N ASP A 140 -29.24 4.63 4.94
CA ASP A 140 -30.57 4.43 4.36
C ASP A 140 -30.70 5.03 2.95
N VAL A 141 -29.99 6.13 2.69
CA VAL A 141 -29.95 6.75 1.35
C VAL A 141 -29.18 5.87 0.37
N ILE A 142 -28.03 5.34 0.78
CA ILE A 142 -27.23 4.45 -0.07
C ILE A 142 -27.99 3.15 -0.35
N GLU A 143 -28.58 2.52 0.66
CA GLU A 143 -29.39 1.30 0.48
C GLU A 143 -30.53 1.53 -0.52
N LYS A 144 -31.23 2.68 -0.44
CA LYS A 144 -32.28 3.04 -1.42
C LYS A 144 -31.74 3.24 -2.84
N ILE A 145 -30.54 3.82 -2.97
CA ILE A 145 -29.87 3.96 -4.27
C ILE A 145 -29.54 2.58 -4.83
N GLU A 146 -28.96 1.70 -4.02
CA GLU A 146 -28.63 0.32 -4.40
C GLU A 146 -29.86 -0.46 -4.84
N GLU A 147 -30.94 -0.44 -4.06
CA GLU A 147 -32.22 -1.08 -4.40
C GLU A 147 -32.79 -0.55 -5.72
N ARG A 148 -32.61 0.74 -6.02
CA ARG A 148 -33.05 1.35 -7.27
C ARG A 148 -32.22 0.86 -8.46
N VAL A 149 -30.91 0.74 -8.29
CA VAL A 149 -30.00 0.20 -9.31
C VAL A 149 -30.29 -1.27 -9.54
N GLU A 150 -30.44 -2.06 -8.48
CA GLU A 150 -30.69 -3.50 -8.53
C GLU A 150 -32.02 -3.82 -9.23
N ARG A 151 -33.12 -3.14 -8.87
CA ARG A 151 -34.41 -3.26 -9.59
C ARG A 151 -34.31 -2.92 -11.08
N SER A 152 -33.37 -2.05 -11.46
CA SER A 152 -33.15 -1.71 -12.87
C SER A 152 -32.35 -2.79 -13.59
N ILE A 153 -31.33 -3.36 -12.93
CA ILE A 153 -30.57 -4.50 -13.45
C ILE A 153 -31.46 -5.74 -13.59
N GLU A 154 -32.33 -6.04 -12.63
CA GLU A 154 -33.28 -7.16 -12.72
C GLU A 154 -34.23 -7.02 -13.92
N ARG A 155 -34.67 -5.80 -14.21
CA ARG A 155 -35.50 -5.51 -15.40
C ARG A 155 -34.72 -5.76 -16.69
N LEU A 156 -33.45 -5.36 -16.74
CA LEU A 156 -32.56 -5.62 -17.86
C LEU A 156 -32.36 -7.13 -18.09
N GLN A 157 -32.09 -7.90 -17.03
CA GLN A 157 -31.93 -9.35 -17.12
C GLN A 157 -33.20 -10.07 -17.58
N LYS A 158 -34.39 -9.59 -17.18
CA LYS A 158 -35.68 -10.11 -17.69
C LYS A 158 -35.86 -9.78 -19.17
N HIS A 159 -35.45 -8.58 -19.58
CA HIS A 159 -35.52 -8.15 -20.98
C HIS A 159 -34.58 -8.97 -21.87
N ASP A 160 -33.36 -9.27 -21.44
CA ASP A 160 -32.43 -10.13 -22.22
C ASP A 160 -33.03 -11.49 -22.52
N LYS A 161 -33.68 -12.13 -21.54
CA LYS A 161 -34.39 -13.41 -21.76
C LYS A 161 -35.53 -13.29 -22.77
N ALA A 162 -36.22 -12.15 -22.82
CA ALA A 162 -37.23 -11.89 -23.82
C ALA A 162 -36.59 -11.68 -25.21
N ILE A 163 -35.47 -10.96 -25.29
CA ILE A 163 -34.78 -10.71 -26.55
C ILE A 163 -34.29 -11.99 -27.22
N GLU A 164 -33.80 -12.98 -26.46
CA GLU A 164 -33.40 -14.28 -27.01
C GLU A 164 -34.52 -14.99 -27.81
N THR A 165 -35.77 -14.58 -27.61
CA THR A 165 -36.95 -15.17 -28.26
C THR A 165 -37.53 -14.35 -29.41
N GLU A 166 -37.05 -13.12 -29.66
CA GLU A 166 -37.60 -12.20 -30.68
C GLU A 166 -36.67 -11.93 -31.88
N LYS A 167 -37.27 -11.68 -33.06
CA LYS A 167 -36.54 -11.27 -34.28
C LYS A 167 -36.33 -9.76 -34.28
N PHE A 168 -35.20 -9.29 -33.75
CA PHE A 168 -34.88 -7.87 -33.69
C PHE A 168 -34.43 -7.24 -35.03
N LEU A 169 -34.62 -5.93 -35.11
CA LEU A 169 -34.00 -5.06 -36.11
C LEU A 169 -32.47 -5.18 -36.05
N LYS A 170 -31.85 -5.59 -37.15
CA LYS A 170 -30.40 -5.59 -37.29
C LYS A 170 -29.92 -4.16 -37.47
N TYR A 171 -29.08 -3.69 -36.55
CA TYR A 171 -28.37 -2.42 -36.71
C TYR A 171 -27.03 -2.64 -37.42
N THR A 172 -26.65 -1.70 -38.28
CA THR A 172 -25.25 -1.60 -38.71
C THR A 172 -24.39 -1.10 -37.55
N TYR A 173 -23.07 -1.29 -37.65
CA TYR A 173 -22.13 -0.78 -36.65
C TYR A 173 -22.24 0.75 -36.50
N GLU A 174 -22.39 1.47 -37.62
CA GLU A 174 -22.55 2.93 -37.63
C GLU A 174 -23.84 3.36 -36.94
N GLN A 175 -24.95 2.64 -37.18
CA GLN A 175 -26.23 2.89 -36.50
C GLN A 175 -26.15 2.62 -35.00
N PHE A 176 -25.39 1.58 -34.61
CA PHE A 176 -25.12 1.27 -33.21
C PHE A 176 -24.32 2.39 -32.53
N CYS A 177 -23.18 2.79 -33.09
CA CYS A 177 -22.35 3.87 -32.57
C CYS A 177 -23.12 5.20 -32.49
N ALA A 178 -23.91 5.52 -33.52
CA ALA A 178 -24.73 6.73 -33.54
C ALA A 178 -25.80 6.74 -32.44
N ARG A 179 -26.39 5.58 -32.10
CA ARG A 179 -27.33 5.48 -30.99
C ARG A 179 -26.65 5.60 -29.63
N ILE A 180 -25.55 4.90 -29.40
CA ILE A 180 -24.80 5.03 -28.14
C ILE A 180 -24.36 6.50 -27.94
N THR A 181 -23.88 7.17 -28.99
CA THR A 181 -23.46 8.59 -28.90
C THR A 181 -24.59 9.55 -28.50
N ARG A 182 -25.85 9.18 -28.72
CA ARG A 182 -27.04 9.94 -28.32
C ARG A 182 -27.45 9.70 -26.87
N ILE A 183 -26.94 8.66 -26.21
CA ILE A 183 -27.16 8.45 -24.79
C ILE A 183 -26.53 9.62 -24.03
N ASN A 184 -27.24 10.13 -23.03
CA ASN A 184 -26.82 11.29 -22.26
C ASN A 184 -25.73 10.93 -21.23
N PHE A 185 -24.53 10.60 -21.72
CA PHE A 185 -23.37 10.33 -20.88
C PHE A 185 -22.92 11.56 -20.09
N ILE A 186 -22.99 12.74 -20.72
CA ILE A 186 -22.44 14.01 -20.24
C ILE A 186 -23.16 15.20 -20.87
N ASN A 187 -23.17 16.30 -20.12
CA ASN A 187 -23.48 17.63 -20.65
C ASN A 187 -22.33 18.25 -21.48
N SER A 188 -21.17 17.59 -21.57
CA SER A 188 -20.02 18.05 -22.35
C SER A 188 -20.17 17.71 -23.85
N PRO A 189 -19.72 18.58 -24.77
CA PRO A 189 -19.75 18.32 -26.21
C PRO A 189 -18.63 17.40 -26.72
N ASP A 190 -17.59 17.13 -25.92
CA ASP A 190 -16.47 16.29 -26.35
C ASP A 190 -16.84 14.79 -26.31
N ARG A 191 -17.03 14.21 -27.50
CA ARG A 191 -17.31 12.79 -27.71
C ARG A 191 -16.08 12.02 -28.22
N GLY A 192 -14.94 12.68 -28.39
CA GLY A 192 -13.71 12.08 -28.91
C GLY A 192 -13.24 10.83 -28.15
N PRO A 193 -13.27 10.83 -26.80
CA PRO A 193 -12.87 9.65 -26.04
C PRO A 193 -13.81 8.44 -26.25
N LEU A 194 -15.13 8.65 -26.38
CA LEU A 194 -16.08 7.58 -26.68
C LEU A 194 -15.87 7.01 -28.09
N GLN A 195 -15.56 7.86 -29.08
CA GLN A 195 -15.18 7.41 -30.42
C GLN A 195 -13.95 6.51 -30.41
N LYS A 196 -12.96 6.83 -29.58
CA LYS A 196 -11.79 5.99 -29.40
C LYS A 196 -12.16 4.61 -28.84
N ILE A 197 -13.04 4.55 -27.83
CA ILE A 197 -13.53 3.27 -27.29
C ILE A 197 -14.21 2.43 -28.38
N PHE A 198 -15.06 3.05 -29.22
CA PHE A 198 -15.68 2.34 -30.35
C PHE A 198 -14.65 1.72 -31.27
N SER A 199 -13.65 2.49 -31.71
CA SER A 199 -12.60 2.03 -32.62
C SER A 199 -11.80 0.87 -32.02
N GLU A 200 -11.45 0.94 -30.73
CA GLU A 200 -10.73 -0.12 -30.02
C GLU A 200 -11.51 -1.45 -29.96
N HIS A 201 -12.85 -1.37 -29.93
CA HIS A 201 -13.71 -2.55 -29.83
C HIS A 201 -14.38 -2.93 -31.16
N GLN A 202 -14.07 -2.23 -32.26
CA GLN A 202 -14.75 -2.42 -33.55
C GLN A 202 -14.63 -3.85 -34.06
N ALA A 203 -13.43 -4.45 -34.01
CA ALA A 203 -13.19 -5.81 -34.51
C ALA A 203 -14.05 -6.84 -33.78
N GLY A 204 -14.15 -6.73 -32.46
CA GLY A 204 -15.01 -7.59 -31.64
C GLY A 204 -16.50 -7.33 -31.90
N LEU A 205 -16.91 -6.07 -31.98
CA LEU A 205 -18.32 -5.70 -32.16
C LEU A 205 -18.85 -6.01 -33.56
N SER A 206 -18.01 -5.99 -34.60
CA SER A 206 -18.44 -6.09 -36.00
C SER A 206 -18.74 -7.52 -36.46
N THR A 207 -18.58 -8.53 -35.60
CA THR A 207 -18.93 -9.91 -35.92
C THR A 207 -20.45 -10.08 -36.06
N ASP A 208 -20.90 -10.97 -36.94
CA ASP A 208 -22.34 -11.17 -37.17
C ASP A 208 -23.07 -11.75 -35.95
N ALA A 209 -22.36 -12.44 -35.06
CA ALA A 209 -22.87 -12.86 -33.77
C ALA A 209 -23.17 -11.65 -32.87
N ASN A 210 -22.24 -10.68 -32.77
CA ASN A 210 -22.36 -9.53 -31.88
C ASN A 210 -23.29 -8.44 -32.42
N LYS A 211 -23.46 -8.31 -33.74
CA LYS A 211 -24.46 -7.40 -34.34
C LYS A 211 -25.89 -7.67 -33.86
N LYS A 212 -26.21 -8.92 -33.54
CA LYS A 212 -27.53 -9.29 -32.99
C LYS A 212 -27.74 -8.75 -31.57
N LEU A 213 -26.66 -8.45 -30.86
CA LEU A 213 -26.66 -7.98 -29.47
C LEU A 213 -26.69 -6.46 -29.35
N TYR A 214 -26.55 -5.72 -30.46
CA TYR A 214 -26.54 -4.25 -30.45
C TYR A 214 -27.77 -3.63 -29.76
N PRO A 215 -29.03 -4.09 -30.00
CA PRO A 215 -30.19 -3.59 -29.27
C PRO A 215 -30.04 -3.75 -27.75
N ASN A 216 -29.56 -4.91 -27.29
CA ASN A 216 -29.33 -5.18 -25.87
C ASN A 216 -28.26 -4.23 -25.32
N ILE A 217 -27.10 -4.16 -25.98
CA ILE A 217 -25.99 -3.29 -25.54
C ILE A 217 -26.47 -1.84 -25.38
N ILE A 218 -27.21 -1.31 -26.37
CA ILE A 218 -27.78 0.05 -26.30
C ILE A 218 -28.72 0.17 -25.11
N PHE A 219 -29.64 -0.77 -24.96
CA PHE A 219 -30.64 -0.74 -23.88
C PHE A 219 -30.01 -0.83 -22.48
N TRP A 220 -29.01 -1.69 -22.31
CA TRP A 220 -28.24 -1.83 -21.07
C TRP A 220 -27.55 -0.53 -20.69
N ILE A 221 -26.77 0.04 -21.62
CA ILE A 221 -26.04 1.29 -21.39
C ILE A 221 -27.01 2.44 -21.11
N ASP A 222 -28.04 2.60 -21.94
CA ASP A 222 -29.03 3.68 -21.82
C ASP A 222 -29.78 3.62 -20.49
N THR A 223 -30.19 2.42 -20.07
CA THR A 223 -30.89 2.22 -18.79
C THR A 223 -30.00 2.54 -17.61
N ILE A 224 -28.75 2.05 -17.60
CA ILE A 224 -27.81 2.30 -16.50
C ILE A 224 -27.51 3.80 -16.41
N VAL A 225 -27.16 4.43 -17.53
CA VAL A 225 -26.87 5.88 -17.59
C VAL A 225 -28.08 6.70 -17.13
N THR A 226 -29.29 6.34 -17.58
CA THR A 226 -30.51 7.05 -17.19
C THR A 226 -30.81 6.94 -15.69
N VAL A 227 -30.65 5.73 -15.13
CA VAL A 227 -30.85 5.48 -13.70
C VAL A 227 -29.87 6.31 -12.87
N PHE A 228 -28.59 6.29 -13.23
CA PHE A 228 -27.57 7.04 -12.52
C PHE A 228 -27.70 8.54 -12.70
N ASN A 229 -28.05 9.05 -13.88
CA ASN A 229 -28.33 10.48 -14.06
C ASN A 229 -29.41 10.95 -13.09
N SER A 230 -30.51 10.21 -13.00
CA SER A 230 -31.57 10.54 -12.05
C SER A 230 -31.16 10.40 -10.59
N ILE A 231 -30.28 9.45 -10.24
CA ILE A 231 -29.70 9.34 -8.89
C ILE A 231 -28.84 10.58 -8.58
N THR A 232 -27.94 10.96 -9.49
CA THR A 232 -27.04 12.11 -9.30
C THR A 232 -27.80 13.43 -9.18
N GLU A 233 -28.93 13.57 -9.89
CA GLU A 233 -29.82 14.73 -9.79
C GLU A 233 -30.62 14.75 -8.47
N SER A 234 -31.00 13.57 -7.95
CA SER A 234 -31.80 13.45 -6.72
C SER A 234 -30.96 13.60 -5.44
N HIS A 235 -29.64 13.41 -5.54
CA HIS A 235 -28.70 13.44 -4.42
C HIS A 235 -27.50 14.38 -4.69
N PRO A 236 -27.75 15.68 -4.91
CA PRO A 236 -26.68 16.63 -5.22
C PRO A 236 -25.64 16.73 -4.09
N GLU A 237 -26.01 16.46 -2.84
CA GLU A 237 -25.10 16.40 -1.69
C GLU A 237 -24.01 15.34 -1.83
N LEU A 238 -24.28 14.25 -2.57
CA LEU A 238 -23.34 13.15 -2.83
C LEU A 238 -22.60 13.28 -4.16
N PHE A 239 -23.24 13.88 -5.18
CA PHE A 239 -22.75 13.83 -6.57
C PHE A 239 -22.54 15.18 -7.24
N GLN A 240 -22.66 16.30 -6.51
CA GLN A 240 -22.34 17.65 -7.00
C GLN A 240 -21.35 18.34 -6.05
N PRO A 241 -20.51 19.27 -6.52
CA PRO A 241 -19.58 20.03 -5.67
C PRO A 241 -20.30 20.82 -4.57
N ASN A 242 -19.66 21.02 -3.42
CA ASN A 242 -20.20 21.73 -2.26
C ASN A 242 -20.49 23.20 -2.57
N SER A 243 -19.81 23.78 -3.58
CA SER A 243 -20.14 25.11 -4.10
C SER A 243 -21.56 25.20 -4.68
N VAL A 244 -22.14 24.05 -5.06
CA VAL A 244 -23.49 23.93 -5.64
C VAL A 244 -24.46 23.29 -4.65
N SER A 245 -24.06 22.22 -3.96
CA SER A 245 -24.98 21.37 -3.18
C SER A 245 -25.04 21.66 -1.69
N ARG A 246 -24.02 22.30 -1.10
CA ARG A 246 -23.94 22.50 0.35
C ARG A 246 -24.92 23.59 0.80
N LYS A 247 -25.75 23.28 1.80
CA LYS A 247 -26.65 24.27 2.40
C LYS A 247 -25.88 25.19 3.36
N PRO A 248 -26.34 26.43 3.60
CA PRO A 248 -25.67 27.36 4.52
C PRO A 248 -25.48 26.82 5.95
N ASP A 249 -26.41 25.99 6.42
CA ASP A 249 -26.39 25.42 7.78
C ASP A 249 -25.58 24.11 7.88
N ASP A 250 -25.19 23.52 6.75
CA ASP A 250 -24.43 22.26 6.76
C ASP A 250 -23.02 22.50 7.33
N PRO A 251 -22.51 21.58 8.15
CA PRO A 251 -21.20 21.75 8.75
C PRO A 251 -20.09 21.77 7.71
N VAL A 252 -19.08 22.62 7.93
CA VAL A 252 -17.84 22.57 7.13
C VAL A 252 -17.04 21.35 7.58
N ILE A 253 -16.71 20.46 6.65
CA ILE A 253 -15.89 19.29 6.95
C ILE A 253 -14.41 19.67 6.92
N ILE A 254 -13.67 19.31 7.98
CA ILE A 254 -12.21 19.47 8.08
C ILE A 254 -11.58 18.11 8.31
N ARG A 255 -10.52 17.78 7.54
CA ARG A 255 -9.78 16.54 7.68
C ARG A 255 -8.73 16.68 8.78
N CYS A 256 -8.82 15.82 9.79
CA CYS A 256 -7.86 15.67 10.86
C CYS A 256 -6.93 14.50 10.54
N PHE A 257 -5.74 14.80 10.07
CA PHE A 257 -4.73 13.81 9.72
C PHE A 257 -4.12 13.20 10.97
N GLU A 258 -4.15 11.88 11.02
CA GLU A 258 -3.55 11.08 12.09
C GLU A 258 -2.26 10.45 11.62
N ASP A 259 -1.19 10.74 12.36
CA ASP A 259 0.13 10.16 12.15
C ASP A 259 0.76 9.75 13.48
N ASP A 260 0.76 8.44 13.74
CA ASP A 260 1.08 7.84 15.04
C ASP A 260 0.24 8.48 16.17
N HIS A 261 0.86 9.21 17.09
CA HIS A 261 0.19 9.86 18.22
C HIS A 261 -0.06 11.36 17.96
N LYS A 262 0.10 11.82 16.72
CA LYS A 262 -0.09 13.23 16.36
C LYS A 262 -1.32 13.39 15.48
N LEU A 263 -2.11 14.41 15.82
CA LEU A 263 -3.21 14.90 15.01
C LEU A 263 -2.86 16.30 14.50
N PHE A 264 -3.16 16.58 13.24
CA PHE A 264 -2.97 17.88 12.61
C PHE A 264 -3.93 18.05 11.42
N MET A 265 -4.24 19.28 11.04
CA MET A 265 -5.08 19.59 9.87
C MET A 265 -4.29 20.45 8.90
N MET A 266 -4.65 20.41 7.62
CA MET A 266 -4.13 21.39 6.67
C MET A 266 -4.62 22.80 7.06
N ASP A 267 -3.68 23.73 7.19
CA ASP A 267 -3.96 25.11 7.62
C ASP A 267 -4.97 25.79 6.68
N PHE A 268 -4.92 25.46 5.39
CA PHE A 268 -5.85 25.98 4.41
C PHE A 268 -7.31 25.57 4.68
N GLU A 269 -7.57 24.29 4.99
CA GLU A 269 -8.92 23.81 5.33
C GLU A 269 -9.46 24.54 6.57
N PHE A 270 -8.57 24.81 7.52
CA PHE A 270 -8.89 25.57 8.72
C PHE A 270 -9.20 27.05 8.44
N VAL A 271 -8.41 27.71 7.59
CA VAL A 271 -8.66 29.11 7.18
C VAL A 271 -9.97 29.21 6.40
N LEU A 272 -10.23 28.30 5.46
CA LEU A 272 -11.52 28.22 4.76
C LEU A 272 -12.70 28.08 5.71
N ALA A 273 -12.56 27.23 6.74
CA ALA A 273 -13.60 27.06 7.73
C ALA A 273 -13.86 28.36 8.53
N LYS A 274 -12.87 29.23 8.71
CA LYS A 274 -13.02 30.49 9.45
C LYS A 274 -13.61 31.64 8.63
N THR A 275 -13.24 31.78 7.37
CA THR A 275 -13.62 32.94 6.56
C THR A 275 -15.13 32.93 6.31
N PRO A 276 -15.90 33.96 6.72
CA PRO A 276 -17.29 34.10 6.31
C PRO A 276 -17.34 34.36 4.80
N SER A 277 -18.30 33.78 4.09
CA SER A 277 -18.50 33.96 2.64
C SER A 277 -18.75 35.41 2.19
N ILE A 278 -18.69 36.40 3.09
CA ILE A 278 -19.21 37.77 2.90
C ILE A 278 -18.13 38.87 3.06
N VAL A 279 -16.92 38.61 3.56
CA VAL A 279 -15.91 39.68 3.74
C VAL A 279 -14.73 39.49 2.77
N ILE A 280 -14.97 39.83 1.50
CA ILE A 280 -13.90 40.04 0.49
C ILE A 280 -13.69 41.55 0.36
N GLN A 281 -13.16 42.19 1.40
CA GLN A 281 -12.58 43.52 1.27
C GLN A 281 -11.32 43.60 2.13
N GLN A 282 -10.19 43.76 1.43
CA GLN A 282 -8.80 43.91 1.90
C GLN A 282 -8.04 42.60 2.16
N HIS A 283 -7.10 42.30 1.24
CA HIS A 283 -6.10 41.22 1.25
C HIS A 283 -6.69 39.82 1.50
N ASP A 284 -6.91 39.04 0.44
CA ASP A 284 -7.46 37.69 0.58
C ASP A 284 -6.38 36.72 1.11
N PRO A 285 -6.43 36.30 2.39
CA PRO A 285 -5.43 35.40 2.96
C PRO A 285 -5.44 34.04 2.26
N ILE A 286 -6.59 33.65 1.67
CA ILE A 286 -6.74 32.41 0.91
C ILE A 286 -5.89 32.48 -0.37
N GLU A 287 -5.92 33.62 -1.06
CA GLU A 287 -5.14 33.82 -2.28
C GLU A 287 -3.63 33.90 -1.98
N ASP A 288 -3.24 34.53 -0.88
CA ASP A 288 -1.84 34.53 -0.42
C ASP A 288 -1.35 33.12 -0.10
N MET A 289 -2.18 32.30 0.55
CA MET A 289 -1.87 30.89 0.81
C MET A 289 -1.76 30.08 -0.48
N LYS A 290 -2.70 30.23 -1.43
CA LYS A 290 -2.61 29.58 -2.75
C LYS A 290 -1.32 29.98 -3.47
N ASN A 291 -0.97 31.26 -3.48
CA ASN A 291 0.26 31.76 -4.07
C ASN A 291 1.51 31.26 -3.34
N ALA A 292 1.46 31.08 -2.02
CA ALA A 292 2.53 30.43 -1.28
C ALA A 292 2.69 28.97 -1.71
N ILE A 293 1.61 28.18 -1.71
CA ILE A 293 1.62 26.77 -2.11
C ILE A 293 2.07 26.61 -3.56
N ASN A 294 1.63 27.47 -4.48
CA ASN A 294 2.06 27.42 -5.88
C ASN A 294 3.55 27.72 -6.04
N ARG A 295 4.10 28.64 -5.22
CA ARG A 295 5.53 28.98 -5.25
C ARG A 295 6.40 27.91 -4.60
N ASN A 296 5.95 27.35 -3.47
CA ASN A 296 6.81 26.52 -2.62
C ASN A 296 6.39 25.04 -2.58
N GLY A 297 5.23 24.65 -3.10
CA GLY A 297 4.69 23.28 -3.04
C GLY A 297 4.53 22.73 -1.63
N VAL A 298 4.29 23.59 -0.62
CA VAL A 298 4.16 23.22 0.79
C VAL A 298 2.78 23.58 1.32
N TYR A 299 2.10 22.57 1.87
CA TYR A 299 0.83 22.74 2.58
C TYR A 299 1.12 22.68 4.08
N SER A 300 1.09 23.85 4.72
CA SER A 300 1.28 23.99 6.17
C SER A 300 0.16 23.29 6.95
N THR A 301 0.47 22.90 8.19
CA THR A 301 -0.52 22.28 9.09
C THR A 301 -0.63 23.03 10.40
N VAL A 302 -1.75 22.82 11.09
CA VAL A 302 -2.03 23.33 12.43
C VAL A 302 -2.40 22.19 13.37
N SER A 303 -1.95 22.28 14.62
CA SER A 303 -2.30 21.30 15.66
C SER A 303 -3.72 21.54 16.18
N PRO A 304 -4.51 20.47 16.48
CA PRO A 304 -5.82 20.59 17.08
C PRO A 304 -5.81 21.29 18.45
N ASN A 305 -4.71 21.19 19.20
CA ASN A 305 -4.60 21.84 20.50
C ASN A 305 -4.60 23.38 20.39
N HIS A 306 -4.22 23.92 19.23
CA HIS A 306 -4.35 25.35 18.94
C HIS A 306 -5.80 25.77 18.58
N LEU A 307 -6.74 24.81 18.48
CA LEU A 307 -8.14 25.05 18.11
C LEU A 307 -9.06 25.37 19.27
N LYS A 308 -8.74 24.92 20.50
CA LYS A 308 -9.65 24.91 21.68
C LYS A 308 -10.27 26.28 22.04
N ALA A 309 -9.86 27.37 21.39
CA ALA A 309 -10.37 28.71 21.64
C ALA A 309 -10.91 29.48 20.40
N LYS A 310 -10.96 28.91 19.17
CA LYS A 310 -11.05 29.78 17.95
C LYS A 310 -11.95 29.34 16.78
N LEU A 311 -12.84 28.35 16.91
CA LEU A 311 -13.82 28.07 15.84
C LEU A 311 -15.23 28.43 16.30
N THR A 312 -15.86 29.33 15.54
CA THR A 312 -17.20 29.89 15.80
C THR A 312 -18.27 29.29 14.87
N LYS A 313 -17.95 28.26 14.08
CA LYS A 313 -18.84 27.69 13.05
C LYS A 313 -19.22 26.24 13.33
N ASN A 314 -20.34 25.82 12.74
CA ASN A 314 -20.75 24.43 12.59
C ASN A 314 -19.68 23.69 11.75
N VAL A 315 -18.81 22.93 12.41
CA VAL A 315 -17.67 22.22 11.79
C VAL A 315 -17.75 20.75 12.17
N GLU A 316 -17.55 19.90 11.18
CA GLU A 316 -17.42 18.47 11.38
C GLU A 316 -15.95 18.07 11.16
N TYR A 317 -15.35 17.44 12.16
CA TYR A 317 -13.99 16.95 12.04
C TYR A 317 -14.02 15.49 11.64
N VAL A 318 -13.29 15.14 10.58
CA VAL A 318 -13.22 13.77 10.08
C VAL A 318 -11.81 13.24 10.32
N ARG A 319 -11.70 12.11 11.00
CA ARG A 319 -10.43 11.42 11.23
C ARG A 319 -9.93 10.85 9.91
N HIS A 320 -8.72 11.23 9.52
CA HIS A 320 -8.11 10.84 8.24
C HIS A 320 -6.74 10.19 8.49
N PRO A 321 -6.63 8.86 8.51
CA PRO A 321 -5.33 8.21 8.63
C PRO A 321 -4.48 8.51 7.40
N ILE A 322 -3.16 8.63 7.60
CA ILE A 322 -2.23 8.73 6.47
C ILE A 322 -1.90 7.33 5.97
N ILE A 323 -2.47 6.99 4.81
CA ILE A 323 -2.30 5.70 4.15
C ILE A 323 -0.90 5.62 3.52
N ARG A 324 -0.21 4.50 3.75
CA ARG A 324 1.15 4.25 3.25
C ARG A 324 1.30 2.81 2.79
N THR A 325 2.12 2.61 1.77
CA THR A 325 2.71 1.30 1.49
C THR A 325 3.99 1.16 2.30
N ASN A 326 4.69 0.04 2.17
CA ASN A 326 5.95 -0.13 2.90
C ASN A 326 7.06 0.78 2.37
N ARG A 327 6.95 1.22 1.10
CA ARG A 327 8.00 1.95 0.38
C ARG A 327 7.60 3.32 -0.17
N ARG A 328 6.30 3.59 -0.28
CA ARG A 328 5.76 4.81 -0.88
C ARG A 328 4.59 5.35 -0.05
N ALA A 329 4.54 6.66 0.13
CA ALA A 329 3.35 7.35 0.61
C ALA A 329 2.25 7.26 -0.44
N VAL A 330 1.01 7.03 0.01
CA VAL A 330 -0.16 7.13 -0.87
C VAL A 330 -0.50 8.62 -1.00
N PRO A 331 -0.62 9.17 -2.22
CA PRO A 331 -0.99 10.56 -2.42
C PRO A 331 -2.30 10.94 -1.74
N ILE A 332 -2.30 12.08 -1.05
CA ILE A 332 -3.47 12.65 -0.37
C ILE A 332 -4.03 13.79 -1.24
N PRO A 333 -5.32 13.76 -1.60
CA PRO A 333 -5.93 14.84 -2.36
C PRO A 333 -5.97 16.14 -1.56
N THR A 334 -5.87 17.26 -2.26
CA THR A 334 -5.87 18.61 -1.67
C THR A 334 -7.02 19.44 -2.23
N PHE A 335 -7.36 20.51 -1.54
CA PHE A 335 -8.54 21.34 -1.85
C PHE A 335 -8.50 22.00 -3.24
N ASP A 336 -7.32 22.16 -3.84
CA ASP A 336 -7.13 22.82 -5.14
C ASP A 336 -7.06 21.84 -6.31
N GLY A 337 -7.38 20.57 -6.08
CA GLY A 337 -7.35 19.56 -7.12
C GLY A 337 -5.97 18.90 -7.31
N ARG A 338 -4.97 19.17 -6.47
CA ARG A 338 -3.67 18.49 -6.51
C ARG A 338 -3.56 17.37 -5.49
N HIS A 339 -2.40 16.70 -5.46
CA HIS A 339 -2.05 15.73 -4.42
C HIS A 339 -0.80 16.14 -3.67
N CYS A 340 -0.73 15.72 -2.41
CA CYS A 340 0.41 15.92 -1.54
C CYS A 340 0.77 14.63 -0.79
N ILE A 341 1.96 14.60 -0.20
CA ILE A 341 2.40 13.55 0.73
C ILE A 341 3.05 14.21 1.95
N LEU A 342 3.16 13.51 3.07
CA LEU A 342 3.82 14.06 4.25
C LEU A 342 5.32 14.29 3.95
N ALA A 343 5.87 15.44 4.33
CA ALA A 343 7.26 15.77 4.01
C ALA A 343 8.26 14.81 4.65
N SER A 344 7.94 14.25 5.83
CA SER A 344 8.75 13.19 6.43
C SER A 344 8.73 11.90 5.63
N ASP A 345 7.60 11.55 4.99
CA ASP A 345 7.52 10.34 4.18
C ASP A 345 8.43 10.46 2.95
N LEU A 346 8.42 11.61 2.26
CA LEU A 346 9.38 11.91 1.18
C LEU A 346 10.83 11.72 1.64
N LEU A 347 11.19 12.26 2.82
CA LEU A 347 12.54 12.11 3.34
C LEU A 347 12.92 10.65 3.54
N PHE A 348 12.06 9.86 4.18
CA PHE A 348 12.36 8.46 4.46
C PHE A 348 12.34 7.59 3.21
N GLU A 349 11.53 7.91 2.21
CA GLU A 349 11.64 7.28 0.89
C GLU A 349 13.03 7.50 0.29
N ILE A 350 13.51 8.74 0.27
CA ILE A 350 14.85 9.08 -0.25
C ILE A 350 15.93 8.36 0.54
N LEU A 351 15.91 8.44 1.87
CA LEU A 351 16.93 7.82 2.71
C LEU A 351 16.94 6.30 2.58
N ARG A 352 15.77 5.64 2.54
CA ARG A 352 15.67 4.19 2.37
C ARG A 352 16.11 3.76 0.97
N ASP A 353 15.82 4.55 -0.05
CA ASP A 353 16.31 4.27 -1.41
C ASP A 353 17.84 4.44 -1.47
N MET A 354 18.43 5.44 -0.80
CA MET A 354 19.89 5.56 -0.66
C MET A 354 20.50 4.35 0.06
N CYS A 355 19.85 3.85 1.12
CA CYS A 355 20.31 2.70 1.92
C CYS A 355 20.26 1.37 1.13
N SER A 356 19.10 1.01 0.58
CA SER A 356 18.86 -0.36 0.10
C SER A 356 18.78 -0.48 -1.41
N VAL A 357 18.35 0.58 -2.09
CA VAL A 357 18.23 0.58 -3.55
C VAL A 357 19.56 0.98 -4.16
N GLN A 358 20.03 2.18 -3.91
CA GLN A 358 21.26 2.73 -4.47
C GLN A 358 22.52 2.21 -3.77
N ASN A 359 22.39 1.70 -2.54
CA ASN A 359 23.51 1.19 -1.75
C ASN A 359 24.63 2.23 -1.56
N VAL A 360 24.26 3.51 -1.43
CA VAL A 360 25.17 4.66 -1.39
C VAL A 360 26.24 4.48 -0.32
N PHE A 361 25.83 4.01 0.86
CA PHE A 361 26.70 3.94 2.03
C PHE A 361 27.73 2.80 1.99
N GLN A 362 27.73 1.95 0.95
CA GLN A 362 28.85 1.05 0.67
C GLN A 362 30.06 1.77 0.05
N LYS A 363 29.86 2.97 -0.50
CA LYS A 363 30.91 3.79 -1.15
C LYS A 363 31.19 5.10 -0.40
N ILE A 364 30.45 5.36 0.67
CA ILE A 364 30.72 6.47 1.58
C ILE A 364 31.70 6.04 2.68
N ASN A 365 32.57 6.94 3.07
CA ASN A 365 33.47 6.85 4.21
C ASN A 365 33.51 8.22 4.92
N GLN A 366 34.42 8.39 5.90
CA GLN A 366 34.54 9.66 6.60
C GLN A 366 35.07 10.78 5.70
N ASP A 367 35.97 10.46 4.77
CA ASP A 367 36.64 11.43 3.89
C ASP A 367 35.68 12.04 2.86
N ASN A 368 34.71 11.27 2.38
CA ASN A 368 33.75 11.69 1.35
C ASN A 368 32.32 11.93 1.89
N TRP A 369 32.13 11.92 3.21
CA TRP A 369 30.83 12.21 3.85
C TRP A 369 30.24 13.57 3.44
N SER A 370 31.10 14.52 3.05
CA SER A 370 30.70 15.83 2.54
C SER A 370 29.72 15.76 1.36
N ILE A 371 29.73 14.68 0.57
CA ILE A 371 28.75 14.44 -0.51
C ILE A 371 27.32 14.40 0.06
N ILE A 372 27.12 13.72 1.18
CA ILE A 372 25.82 13.59 1.86
C ILE A 372 25.45 14.90 2.56
N ASN A 373 26.40 15.54 3.24
CA ASN A 373 26.17 16.84 3.87
C ASN A 373 25.72 17.89 2.84
N ASN A 374 26.39 17.97 1.69
CA ASN A 374 26.07 18.93 0.65
C ASN A 374 24.66 18.70 0.09
N LEU A 375 24.28 17.43 -0.15
CA LEU A 375 22.92 17.09 -0.59
C LEU A 375 21.86 17.63 0.37
N PHE A 376 21.98 17.35 1.67
CA PHE A 376 20.96 17.74 2.64
C PHE A 376 21.03 19.23 3.02
N ASN A 377 22.18 19.88 2.85
CA ASN A 377 22.29 21.33 2.92
C ASN A 377 21.52 21.98 1.76
N ASP A 378 21.65 21.46 0.54
CA ASP A 378 20.92 21.93 -0.64
C ASP A 378 19.41 21.65 -0.59
N LEU A 379 18.99 20.78 0.33
CA LEU A 379 17.59 20.42 0.57
C LEU A 379 17.04 21.02 1.88
N ALA A 380 17.81 21.86 2.59
CA ALA A 380 17.37 22.46 3.85
C ALA A 380 16.10 23.32 3.70
N GLY A 381 15.90 23.93 2.53
CA GLY A 381 14.65 24.66 2.22
C GLY A 381 13.44 23.74 2.05
N THR A 382 13.65 22.48 1.66
CA THR A 382 12.59 21.46 1.54
C THR A 382 12.33 20.81 2.88
N PHE A 383 13.38 20.38 3.59
CA PHE A 383 13.29 19.71 4.90
C PHE A 383 13.56 20.71 6.03
N ASN A 384 12.71 21.73 6.11
CA ASN A 384 12.89 22.85 7.04
C ASN A 384 12.71 22.41 8.49
N GLU A 385 13.80 22.44 9.25
CA GLU A 385 13.85 21.97 10.63
C GLU A 385 13.08 22.84 11.64
N LYS A 386 12.52 23.98 11.21
CA LYS A 386 11.72 24.87 12.05
C LYS A 386 10.23 24.54 12.00
N LEU A 387 9.79 23.75 11.04
CA LEU A 387 8.37 23.44 10.84
C LEU A 387 7.98 22.15 11.59
N GLY A 388 6.77 22.15 12.17
CA GLY A 388 6.08 20.92 12.55
C GLY A 388 5.60 20.15 11.32
N PRO A 389 4.76 19.10 11.46
CA PRO A 389 4.26 18.32 10.33
C PRO A 389 3.77 19.20 9.16
N PHE A 390 4.13 18.88 7.93
CA PHE A 390 3.56 19.54 6.76
C PHE A 390 3.55 18.60 5.56
N PHE A 391 2.68 18.93 4.59
CA PHE A 391 2.63 18.17 3.34
C PHE A 391 3.39 18.89 2.24
N ILE A 392 3.94 18.10 1.33
CA ILE A 392 4.61 18.55 0.13
C ILE A 392 3.85 18.07 -1.10
N ASP A 393 3.68 18.95 -2.07
CA ASP A 393 3.08 18.65 -3.36
C ASP A 393 3.79 17.47 -4.06
N THR A 394 3.01 16.59 -4.69
CA THR A 394 3.59 15.40 -5.33
C THR A 394 4.52 15.73 -6.49
N GLU A 395 4.28 16.78 -7.27
CA GLU A 395 5.18 17.19 -8.36
C GLU A 395 6.50 17.70 -7.78
N LYS A 396 6.43 18.54 -6.73
CA LYS A 396 7.63 18.98 -6.01
C LYS A 396 8.38 17.79 -5.42
N SER A 397 7.68 16.79 -4.91
CA SER A 397 8.30 15.58 -4.35
C SER A 397 9.10 14.80 -5.40
N GLU A 398 8.60 14.72 -6.64
CA GLU A 398 9.34 14.11 -7.77
C GLU A 398 10.59 14.92 -8.13
N ILE A 399 10.49 16.25 -8.16
CA ILE A 399 11.65 17.13 -8.41
C ILE A 399 12.73 16.91 -7.35
N VAL A 400 12.34 16.78 -6.08
CA VAL A 400 13.27 16.52 -4.98
C VAL A 400 13.89 15.13 -5.10
N ARG A 401 13.08 14.08 -5.36
CA ARG A 401 13.60 12.71 -5.59
C ARG A 401 14.63 12.71 -6.73
N LYS A 402 14.29 13.34 -7.86
CA LYS A 402 15.20 13.46 -9.00
C LYS A 402 16.49 14.20 -8.64
N LYS A 403 16.40 15.33 -7.93
CA LYS A 403 17.57 16.08 -7.47
C LYS A 403 18.51 15.21 -6.61
N CYS A 404 17.96 14.39 -5.72
CA CYS A 404 18.75 13.44 -4.93
C CYS A 404 19.44 12.40 -5.80
N VAL A 405 18.71 11.76 -6.71
CA VAL A 405 19.27 10.76 -7.64
C VAL A 405 20.38 11.36 -8.49
N ASP A 406 20.13 12.52 -9.09
CA ASP A 406 21.09 13.21 -9.96
C ASP A 406 22.36 13.61 -9.19
N HIS A 407 22.22 14.11 -7.95
CA HIS A 407 23.36 14.45 -7.09
C HIS A 407 24.23 13.23 -6.77
N ILE A 408 23.60 12.10 -6.43
CA ILE A 408 24.31 10.86 -6.12
C ILE A 408 24.98 10.29 -7.37
N GLU A 409 24.29 10.24 -8.50
CA GLU A 409 24.84 9.72 -9.76
C GLU A 409 26.04 10.55 -10.24
N GLN A 410 25.96 11.88 -10.17
CA GLN A 410 27.05 12.77 -10.59
C GLN A 410 28.33 12.61 -9.75
N ARG A 411 28.20 12.25 -8.47
CA ARG A 411 29.34 12.17 -7.54
C ARG A 411 29.84 10.75 -7.32
N LEU A 412 28.98 9.75 -7.43
CA LEU A 412 29.28 8.36 -7.07
C LEU A 412 28.90 7.35 -8.17
N GLY A 413 28.25 7.73 -9.26
CA GLY A 413 27.71 6.82 -10.28
C GLY A 413 28.67 5.71 -10.73
N PRO A 414 29.92 6.02 -11.14
CA PRO A 414 30.89 4.98 -11.52
C PRO A 414 31.19 3.99 -10.39
N GLN A 415 31.24 4.45 -9.14
CA GLN A 415 31.55 3.65 -7.96
C GLN A 415 30.37 2.75 -7.56
N LEU A 416 29.13 3.20 -7.83
CA LEU A 416 27.90 2.48 -7.51
C LEU A 416 27.66 1.25 -8.40
N LYS A 417 28.34 1.15 -9.55
CA LYS A 417 28.25 -0.05 -10.42
C LYS A 417 28.81 -1.32 -9.77
N GLY A 418 29.70 -1.17 -8.77
CA GLY A 418 30.36 -2.29 -8.07
C GLY A 418 29.91 -2.43 -6.61
N VAL A 419 28.63 -2.18 -6.31
CA VAL A 419 28.06 -2.44 -4.98
C VAL A 419 27.76 -3.92 -4.80
N LYS A 420 27.89 -4.39 -3.56
CA LYS A 420 27.53 -5.76 -3.18
C LYS A 420 26.03 -5.82 -2.94
N LEU A 421 25.41 -6.91 -3.37
CA LEU A 421 24.02 -7.22 -3.05
C LEU A 421 23.97 -8.32 -1.99
N ILE A 422 22.96 -8.26 -1.13
CA ILE A 422 22.70 -9.36 -0.19
C ILE A 422 22.20 -10.58 -0.95
N LYS A 423 22.42 -11.77 -0.37
CA LYS A 423 21.79 -13.01 -0.82
C LYS A 423 20.36 -13.09 -0.29
N GLU A 424 19.59 -14.01 -0.86
CA GLU A 424 18.26 -14.34 -0.36
C GLU A 424 18.34 -15.01 1.02
N PHE A 425 17.42 -14.61 1.91
CA PHE A 425 17.25 -15.14 3.25
C PHE A 425 15.87 -15.77 3.42
N ASN A 426 15.87 -16.99 3.93
CA ASN A 426 14.70 -17.76 4.39
C ASN A 426 14.91 -18.07 5.88
N GLY A 427 14.86 -17.04 6.71
CA GLY A 427 15.30 -17.04 8.11
C GLY A 427 16.65 -16.34 8.30
N PHE A 428 16.74 -15.55 9.37
CA PHE A 428 18.01 -15.01 9.86
C PHE A 428 17.91 -14.65 11.35
N GLY A 429 19.06 -14.63 12.03
CA GLY A 429 19.22 -14.18 13.41
C GLY A 429 20.06 -12.91 13.52
N LEU A 430 20.27 -12.43 14.76
CA LEU A 430 21.10 -11.25 15.05
C LEU A 430 22.52 -11.36 14.49
N LYS A 431 23.12 -12.55 14.54
CA LYS A 431 24.47 -12.80 14.01
C LYS A 431 24.54 -12.55 12.49
N ASP A 432 23.49 -12.88 11.76
CA ASP A 432 23.42 -12.68 10.31
C ASP A 432 23.31 -11.20 9.97
N VAL A 433 22.57 -10.41 10.76
CA VAL A 433 22.51 -8.95 10.61
C VAL A 433 23.91 -8.35 10.76
N LYS A 434 24.63 -8.68 11.85
CA LYS A 434 25.99 -8.20 12.11
C LYS A 434 26.99 -8.63 11.03
N THR A 435 26.86 -9.87 10.54
CA THR A 435 27.72 -10.40 9.47
C THR A 435 27.43 -9.70 8.14
N THR A 436 26.17 -9.45 7.83
CA THR A 436 25.74 -8.76 6.61
C THR A 436 26.22 -7.31 6.59
N ILE A 437 26.15 -6.60 7.72
CA ILE A 437 26.72 -5.26 7.89
C ILE A 437 28.20 -5.23 7.47
N LYS A 438 28.99 -6.18 7.97
CA LYS A 438 30.42 -6.30 7.65
C LYS A 438 30.64 -6.67 6.19
N PHE A 439 29.89 -7.64 5.68
CA PHE A 439 29.96 -8.09 4.28
C PHE A 439 29.73 -6.93 3.30
N LEU A 440 28.71 -6.10 3.54
CA LEU A 440 28.37 -4.93 2.73
C LEU A 440 29.37 -3.77 2.90
N GLY A 441 30.30 -3.84 3.85
CA GLY A 441 31.30 -2.80 4.09
C GLY A 441 30.74 -1.54 4.76
N LEU A 442 29.55 -1.61 5.37
CA LEU A 442 28.87 -0.44 5.96
C LEU A 442 29.62 0.17 7.15
N THR A 443 30.51 -0.60 7.78
CA THR A 443 31.39 -0.12 8.86
C THR A 443 32.33 1.00 8.42
N THR A 444 32.57 1.13 7.12
CA THR A 444 33.42 2.19 6.55
C THR A 444 32.76 3.57 6.67
N ALA A 445 31.46 3.66 6.31
CA ALA A 445 30.66 4.87 6.51
C ALA A 445 30.31 5.08 8.00
N PHE A 446 30.07 3.96 8.70
CA PHE A 446 29.46 3.94 10.03
C PHE A 446 30.18 2.96 10.96
N PRO A 447 31.29 3.36 11.60
CA PRO A 447 32.08 2.45 12.44
C PRO A 447 31.28 1.77 13.57
N LYS A 448 30.28 2.46 14.11
CA LYS A 448 29.41 2.01 15.22
C LYS A 448 28.07 1.41 14.78
N ILE A 449 27.87 1.12 13.48
CA ILE A 449 26.57 0.63 12.99
C ILE A 449 26.12 -0.69 13.63
N SER A 450 27.07 -1.52 14.08
CA SER A 450 26.76 -2.81 14.71
C SER A 450 26.07 -2.65 16.07
N ASP A 451 26.19 -1.49 16.71
CA ASP A 451 25.55 -1.19 18.00
C ASP A 451 24.02 -1.14 17.86
N PHE A 452 23.52 -0.83 16.65
CA PHE A 452 22.08 -0.80 16.35
C PHE A 452 21.52 -2.14 15.89
N ALA A 453 22.36 -3.16 15.67
CA ALA A 453 21.92 -4.44 15.09
C ALA A 453 20.90 -5.18 15.98
N GLU A 454 21.07 -5.10 17.30
CA GLU A 454 20.16 -5.75 18.25
C GLU A 454 18.79 -5.07 18.26
N HIS A 455 18.77 -3.73 18.34
CA HIS A 455 17.54 -2.94 18.24
C HIS A 455 16.79 -3.22 16.93
N ALA A 456 17.51 -3.19 15.80
CA ALA A 456 16.93 -3.46 14.49
C ALA A 456 16.36 -4.89 14.40
N PHE A 457 17.09 -5.90 14.88
CA PHE A 457 16.64 -7.29 14.89
C PHE A 457 15.38 -7.48 15.75
N LYS A 458 15.38 -6.95 16.99
CA LYS A 458 14.22 -7.01 17.88
C LYS A 458 13.00 -6.36 17.22
N THR A 459 13.19 -5.20 16.60
CA THR A 459 12.13 -4.46 15.92
C THR A 459 11.50 -5.25 14.77
N VAL A 460 12.30 -5.82 13.86
CA VAL A 460 11.74 -6.60 12.75
C VAL A 460 11.13 -7.91 13.23
N LYS A 461 11.70 -8.55 14.27
CA LYS A 461 11.18 -9.77 14.86
C LYS A 461 9.83 -9.55 15.52
N GLN A 462 9.68 -8.47 16.29
CA GLN A 462 8.40 -8.07 16.89
C GLN A 462 7.32 -7.84 15.84
N ARG A 463 7.64 -7.10 14.76
CA ARG A 463 6.71 -6.85 13.66
C ARG A 463 6.30 -8.12 12.90
N LYS A 464 7.23 -9.07 12.73
CA LYS A 464 6.97 -10.34 12.03
C LYS A 464 6.20 -11.33 12.91
N GLY A 465 6.27 -11.18 14.24
CA GLY A 465 5.69 -12.10 15.21
C GLY A 465 6.32 -13.49 15.13
N ASN A 466 5.46 -14.51 15.17
CA ASN A 466 5.88 -15.92 15.14
C ASN A 466 6.39 -16.38 13.77
N LYS A 467 6.16 -15.61 12.70
CA LYS A 467 6.61 -15.96 11.35
C LYS A 467 8.15 -15.86 11.24
N GLN A 468 8.70 -16.63 10.31
CA GLN A 468 10.11 -16.60 9.99
C GLN A 468 10.48 -15.29 9.28
N LEU A 469 11.61 -14.69 9.64
CA LEU A 469 12.12 -13.47 9.00
C LEU A 469 12.67 -13.78 7.60
N ASP A 470 12.41 -12.90 6.64
CA ASP A 470 12.81 -13.09 5.24
C ASP A 470 13.78 -12.01 4.74
N THR A 471 14.08 -12.02 3.45
CA THR A 471 15.01 -11.07 2.82
C THR A 471 14.55 -9.60 2.97
N ARG A 472 13.24 -9.34 2.96
CA ARG A 472 12.68 -8.00 3.12
C ARG A 472 12.88 -7.51 4.55
N ASP A 473 12.73 -8.39 5.53
CA ASP A 473 13.02 -8.08 6.92
C ASP A 473 14.51 -7.77 7.13
N MET A 474 15.41 -8.46 6.41
CA MET A 474 16.85 -8.16 6.44
C MET A 474 17.13 -6.75 5.91
N PHE A 475 16.56 -6.37 4.77
CA PHE A 475 16.68 -4.99 4.28
C PHE A 475 16.16 -3.97 5.30
N THR A 476 15.00 -4.24 5.90
CA THR A 476 14.42 -3.35 6.91
C THR A 476 15.34 -3.20 8.13
N ALA A 477 15.94 -4.29 8.61
CA ALA A 477 16.89 -4.24 9.71
C ALA A 477 18.14 -3.41 9.36
N LEU A 478 18.69 -3.59 8.15
CA LEU A 478 19.83 -2.80 7.67
C LEU A 478 19.49 -1.31 7.50
N GLU A 479 18.26 -0.98 7.06
CA GLU A 479 17.78 0.39 6.99
C GLU A 479 17.70 1.02 8.38
N ILE A 480 17.14 0.32 9.37
CA ILE A 480 17.07 0.82 10.76
C ILE A 480 18.48 1.13 11.28
N CYS A 481 19.44 0.21 11.08
CA CYS A 481 20.83 0.42 11.50
C CYS A 481 21.46 1.65 10.81
N GLN A 482 21.30 1.78 9.49
CA GLN A 482 21.87 2.89 8.73
C GLN A 482 21.22 4.23 9.09
N LEU A 483 19.88 4.29 9.18
CA LEU A 483 19.15 5.51 9.53
C LEU A 483 19.55 6.03 10.92
N ASN A 484 19.73 5.13 11.90
CA ASN A 484 20.23 5.49 13.23
C ASN A 484 21.68 6.00 13.22
N CYS A 485 22.47 5.73 12.17
CA CYS A 485 23.80 6.32 11.98
C CYS A 485 23.75 7.64 11.18
N ILE A 486 22.87 7.74 10.18
CA ILE A 486 22.77 8.89 9.27
C ILE A 486 22.19 10.10 10.00
N ILE A 487 21.07 9.93 10.69
CA ILE A 487 20.31 11.04 11.28
C ILE A 487 21.15 11.85 12.30
N PRO A 488 21.88 11.24 13.25
CA PRO A 488 22.72 11.99 14.18
C PRO A 488 23.87 12.76 13.52
N LYS A 489 24.37 12.31 12.36
CA LYS A 489 25.39 13.03 11.58
C LYS A 489 24.84 14.26 10.83
N LEU A 490 23.52 14.44 10.78
CA LEU A 490 22.84 15.53 10.09
C LEU A 490 21.92 16.30 11.06
N PRO A 491 22.45 17.21 11.91
CA PRO A 491 21.70 17.81 13.02
C PRO A 491 20.43 18.56 12.60
N LYS A 492 20.45 19.27 11.47
CA LYS A 492 19.25 19.94 10.92
C LYS A 492 18.19 18.91 10.56
N LEU A 493 18.59 17.81 9.92
CA LEU A 493 17.68 16.74 9.54
C LEU A 493 17.13 16.00 10.76
N GLN A 494 17.96 15.76 11.78
CA GLN A 494 17.51 15.19 13.05
C GLN A 494 16.44 16.07 13.72
N LYS A 495 16.64 17.39 13.73
CA LYS A 495 15.66 18.34 14.25
C LYS A 495 14.38 18.34 13.41
N PHE A 496 14.49 18.30 12.08
CA PHE A 496 13.35 18.14 11.17
C PHE A 496 12.54 16.88 11.50
N VAL A 497 13.18 15.70 11.51
CA VAL A 497 12.51 14.42 11.77
C VAL A 497 11.78 14.41 13.11
N HIS A 498 12.40 14.96 14.17
CA HIS A 498 11.76 15.10 15.47
C HIS A 498 10.53 16.02 15.42
N ASN A 499 10.65 17.18 14.79
CA ASN A 499 9.56 18.15 14.69
C ASN A 499 8.39 17.61 13.85
N GLN A 500 8.67 16.83 12.81
CA GLN A 500 7.66 16.09 12.04
C GLN A 500 7.00 14.97 12.87
N GLY A 501 7.57 14.56 14.01
CA GLY A 501 7.08 13.42 14.79
C GLY A 501 7.43 12.04 14.22
N ALA A 502 8.33 11.98 13.24
CA ALA A 502 8.58 10.75 12.49
C ALA A 502 9.64 9.83 13.12
N CYS A 503 10.15 10.14 14.33
CA CYS A 503 11.17 9.34 14.99
C CYS A 503 10.70 7.92 15.33
N LEU A 504 9.52 7.79 15.95
CA LEU A 504 9.01 6.52 16.46
C LEU A 504 8.67 5.55 15.33
N ARG A 505 7.88 5.99 14.33
CA ARG A 505 7.53 5.18 13.16
C ARG A 505 8.73 4.63 12.39
N ASN A 506 9.84 5.37 12.40
CA ASN A 506 11.07 5.00 11.72
C ASN A 506 12.12 4.36 12.63
N HIS A 507 11.75 3.99 13.86
CA HIS A 507 12.61 3.25 14.81
C HIS A 507 13.94 3.93 15.11
N LEU A 508 13.90 5.26 15.21
CA LEU A 508 15.07 6.06 15.48
C LEU A 508 15.26 6.26 16.98
N THR A 509 16.47 6.02 17.47
CA THR A 509 16.92 6.41 18.81
C THR A 509 17.12 7.92 18.84
N CYS A 510 16.05 8.67 19.10
CA CYS A 510 16.08 10.13 19.14
C CYS A 510 16.33 10.63 20.56
N ALA A 511 17.48 11.29 20.78
CA ALA A 511 17.83 11.88 22.07
C ALA A 511 16.76 12.84 22.61
N LYS A 512 16.10 13.61 21.74
CA LYS A 512 15.02 14.52 22.13
C LYS A 512 13.74 13.80 22.56
N CYS A 513 13.40 12.69 21.91
CA CYS A 513 12.25 11.89 22.31
C CYS A 513 12.49 11.20 23.66
N LEU A 514 13.71 10.69 23.90
CA LEU A 514 14.10 10.09 25.17
C LEU A 514 14.09 11.10 26.33
N GLN A 515 14.44 12.37 26.07
CA GLN A 515 14.34 13.43 27.08
C GLN A 515 12.88 13.82 27.39
N ALA A 516 11.99 13.75 26.39
CA ALA A 516 10.57 14.07 26.55
C ALA A 516 9.79 12.93 27.24
N HIS A 517 10.26 11.69 27.13
CA HIS A 517 9.66 10.49 27.73
C HIS A 517 10.79 9.59 28.27
N PRO A 518 11.23 9.78 29.53
CA PRO A 518 12.35 9.04 30.12
C PRO A 518 12.04 7.58 30.48
N GLU A 519 10.78 7.15 30.45
CA GLU A 519 10.43 5.73 30.58
C GLU A 519 10.74 4.98 29.26
N PRO A 520 11.20 3.72 29.32
CA PRO A 520 11.35 2.92 28.13
C PRO A 520 10.02 2.89 27.37
N LEU A 521 10.06 3.10 26.05
CA LEU A 521 8.91 2.99 25.13
C LEU A 521 8.38 1.54 25.02
N THR A 522 8.45 0.76 26.10
CA THR A 522 7.76 -0.50 26.28
C THR A 522 6.37 -0.18 26.81
N GLU A 523 5.41 -0.23 25.89
CA GLU A 523 3.97 0.00 26.05
C GLU A 523 3.49 1.47 25.97
N PRO A 524 2.69 1.84 24.95
CA PRO A 524 2.03 3.13 24.89
C PRO A 524 0.86 3.17 25.88
N THR A 525 1.08 3.68 27.08
CA THR A 525 0.06 3.95 28.12
C THR A 525 -0.88 5.13 27.80
N LEU A 526 -1.04 5.48 26.52
CA LEU A 526 -2.11 6.34 26.00
C LEU A 526 -3.19 5.55 25.24
N PHE A 527 -3.19 4.22 25.37
CA PHE A 527 -4.18 3.29 24.80
C PHE A 527 -5.61 3.46 25.36
N LYS A 528 -5.82 4.19 26.45
CA LYS A 528 -7.16 4.33 27.09
C LYS A 528 -8.17 5.25 26.39
N TRP A 529 -7.80 5.89 25.28
CA TRP A 529 -8.77 6.59 24.39
C TRP A 529 -8.90 5.94 23.01
N VAL A 530 -8.18 4.83 22.75
CA VAL A 530 -8.04 4.21 21.41
C VAL A 530 -8.56 2.76 21.37
N THR A 531 -8.95 2.15 22.49
CA THR A 531 -9.49 0.77 22.54
C THR A 531 -11.00 0.66 22.72
N ALA A 532 -11.77 1.73 22.53
CA ALA A 532 -13.12 1.48 22.04
C ALA A 532 -12.94 1.08 20.58
N GLU A 533 -13.13 -0.21 20.26
CA GLU A 533 -13.14 -0.72 18.89
C GLU A 533 -13.95 0.23 18.00
N THR A 534 -13.25 1.11 17.28
CA THR A 534 -13.85 2.03 16.33
C THR A 534 -12.97 2.03 15.09
N PRO A 535 -13.52 1.71 13.90
CA PRO A 535 -12.70 1.57 12.72
C PRO A 535 -12.09 2.92 12.31
N GLY A 536 -10.78 3.11 12.47
CA GLY A 536 -10.05 4.08 11.64
C GLY A 536 -10.16 3.66 10.17
N ALA A 537 -10.13 4.64 9.25
CA ALA A 537 -10.63 4.50 7.88
C ALA A 537 -10.60 3.08 7.32
N THR A 538 -11.78 2.47 7.20
CA THR A 538 -11.90 1.08 6.77
C THR A 538 -11.74 1.07 5.26
N VAL A 539 -10.77 0.29 4.79
CA VAL A 539 -10.72 -0.05 3.37
C VAL A 539 -11.96 -0.87 3.10
N VAL A 540 -12.87 -0.38 2.26
CA VAL A 540 -13.90 -1.23 1.67
C VAL A 540 -13.22 -1.98 0.52
N ALA A 541 -12.21 -2.79 0.88
CA ALA A 541 -11.58 -3.73 -0.04
C ALA A 541 -12.47 -4.96 -0.08
N ILE A 542 -12.68 -5.49 -1.28
CA ILE A 542 -13.33 -6.79 -1.46
C ILE A 542 -12.31 -7.86 -1.02
N LYS A 543 -12.37 -8.25 0.25
CA LYS A 543 -11.74 -9.49 0.73
C LYS A 543 -12.81 -10.52 1.05
N CYS A 544 -12.56 -11.74 0.58
CA CYS A 544 -13.22 -12.95 1.04
C CYS A 544 -12.60 -13.29 2.41
N ASP A 545 -13.39 -13.23 3.48
CA ASP A 545 -12.85 -13.50 4.81
C ASP A 545 -12.95 -14.99 5.17
N ALA A 546 -11.88 -15.51 5.73
CA ALA A 546 -11.96 -16.43 6.85
C ALA A 546 -11.65 -15.59 8.10
N THR A 547 -12.53 -15.62 9.09
CA THR A 547 -12.29 -15.04 10.41
C THR A 547 -12.05 -16.16 11.42
N ASP A 548 -10.94 -16.05 12.15
CA ASP A 548 -10.68 -16.74 13.41
C ASP A 548 -11.63 -16.21 14.51
N PRO A 549 -11.94 -17.02 15.54
CA PRO A 549 -12.89 -16.65 16.59
C PRO A 549 -12.24 -15.81 17.71
N GLU A 550 -13.04 -14.90 18.26
CA GLU A 550 -12.77 -14.13 19.48
C GLU A 550 -12.63 -15.04 20.71
N GLU A 551 -11.64 -14.76 21.55
CA GLU A 551 -11.52 -15.34 22.90
C GLU A 551 -12.61 -14.74 23.80
N SER A 552 -13.65 -15.53 24.08
CA SER A 552 -14.55 -15.28 25.21
C SER A 552 -13.93 -15.85 26.48
N GLU A 553 -13.62 -15.00 27.47
CA GLU A 553 -13.25 -15.46 28.80
C GLU A 553 -14.40 -16.25 29.44
N LEU A 554 -14.06 -17.43 29.99
CA LEU A 554 -15.00 -18.30 30.70
C LEU A 554 -15.47 -17.59 32.00
N PRO A 555 -16.78 -17.57 32.32
CA PRO A 555 -17.25 -17.01 33.59
C PRO A 555 -16.58 -17.72 34.78
N GLU A 556 -16.09 -16.97 35.76
CA GLU A 556 -15.37 -17.51 36.93
C GLU A 556 -16.15 -18.60 37.69
N GLU A 557 -17.48 -18.57 37.65
CA GLU A 557 -18.35 -19.60 38.23
C GLU A 557 -18.22 -20.97 37.52
N LEU A 558 -18.03 -20.97 36.19
CA LEU A 558 -17.83 -22.17 35.39
C LEU A 558 -16.44 -22.79 35.59
N LEU A 559 -15.43 -21.93 35.80
CA LEU A 559 -14.07 -22.37 36.13
C LEU A 559 -13.99 -22.98 37.54
N ALA A 560 -14.75 -22.44 38.49
CA ALA A 560 -14.88 -23.00 39.84
C ALA A 560 -15.60 -24.36 39.83
N GLU A 561 -16.65 -24.51 39.03
CA GLU A 561 -17.38 -25.77 38.88
C GLU A 561 -16.52 -26.85 38.20
N LEU A 562 -15.69 -26.49 37.21
CA LEU A 562 -14.75 -27.39 36.55
C LEU A 562 -13.62 -27.87 37.47
N LYS A 563 -13.06 -26.98 38.31
CA LYS A 563 -12.06 -27.35 39.33
C LYS A 563 -12.63 -28.28 40.41
N ALA A 564 -13.89 -28.09 40.77
CA ALA A 564 -14.58 -28.98 41.72
C ALA A 564 -14.89 -30.36 41.12
N LYS A 565 -15.14 -30.42 39.81
CA LYS A 565 -15.56 -31.65 39.11
C LYS A 565 -14.40 -32.52 38.62
N TYR A 566 -13.22 -31.93 38.37
CA TYR A 566 -12.03 -32.64 37.87
C TYR A 566 -10.74 -32.19 38.58
N PRO A 567 -10.60 -32.47 39.89
CA PRO A 567 -9.48 -31.98 40.71
C PRO A 567 -8.13 -32.55 40.27
N GLU A 568 -8.09 -33.75 39.67
CA GLU A 568 -6.85 -34.38 39.20
C GLU A 568 -6.18 -33.69 38.00
N ASN A 569 -6.86 -32.75 37.35
CA ASN A 569 -6.31 -32.01 36.20
C ASN A 569 -5.66 -30.67 36.58
N PHE A 570 -5.62 -30.33 37.88
CA PHE A 570 -5.01 -29.10 38.39
C PHE A 570 -4.03 -29.46 39.53
N PRO A 571 -2.71 -29.53 39.26
CA PRO A 571 -1.74 -29.86 40.30
C PRO A 571 -1.68 -28.77 41.37
N ALA A 572 -1.63 -29.19 42.64
CA ALA A 572 -1.50 -28.32 43.80
C ALA A 572 -0.06 -27.76 43.89
N GLU A 573 0.08 -26.44 44.01
CA GLU A 573 1.34 -25.81 44.44
C GLU A 573 1.45 -25.91 45.96
N ASP A 574 2.36 -26.77 46.43
CA ASP A 574 2.77 -26.82 47.84
C ASP A 574 3.60 -25.58 48.18
N VAL A 575 3.11 -24.82 49.16
CA VAL A 575 3.81 -23.72 49.82
C VAL A 575 4.03 -24.12 51.28
N GLU A 576 5.29 -24.36 51.67
CA GLU A 576 5.82 -24.18 53.03
C GLU A 576 7.35 -24.03 52.94
N GLN A 577 7.88 -22.80 53.04
CA GLN A 577 8.57 -22.19 54.20
C GLN A 577 9.87 -22.87 54.66
N VAL A 578 11.01 -22.16 54.59
CA VAL A 578 11.70 -21.52 55.74
C VAL A 578 13.10 -21.00 55.33
N GLU A 579 13.33 -19.77 55.79
CA GLU A 579 14.52 -18.95 56.03
C GLU A 579 15.96 -19.51 55.92
N ASN A 580 16.84 -18.52 55.66
CA ASN A 580 18.24 -18.35 56.05
C ASN A 580 19.36 -18.90 55.16
N GLY A 581 20.17 -17.96 54.67
CA GLY A 581 21.57 -18.19 54.31
C GLY A 581 21.99 -17.40 53.08
N GLU A 582 22.67 -16.28 53.29
CA GLU A 582 23.92 -15.92 52.58
C GLU A 582 24.37 -14.51 53.01
N LYS A 583 25.10 -14.49 54.13
CA LYS A 583 26.27 -13.65 54.31
C LYS A 583 27.47 -14.40 53.73
N GLU A 584 28.51 -13.64 53.42
CA GLU A 584 29.86 -14.04 52.97
C GLU A 584 30.07 -14.09 51.45
N LEU A 585 30.60 -12.99 50.92
CA LEU A 585 31.86 -12.96 50.16
C LEU A 585 32.21 -11.50 49.81
N GLN A 586 32.83 -10.81 50.76
CA GLN A 586 33.72 -9.67 50.52
C GLN A 586 34.91 -9.78 51.47
N GLU A 587 36.04 -9.24 51.03
CA GLU A 587 37.44 -9.34 51.55
C GLU A 587 38.20 -10.54 50.94
N GLU A 588 39.32 -10.40 50.23
CA GLU A 588 40.40 -9.40 50.21
C GLU A 588 40.85 -9.15 48.75
N SER A 589 41.24 -7.94 48.36
CA SER A 589 42.65 -7.55 48.41
C SER A 589 42.82 -6.04 48.32
N ASN A 590 43.61 -5.55 49.28
CA ASN A 590 44.11 -4.20 49.44
C ASN A 590 44.93 -3.72 48.23
N GLU A 591 44.87 -2.42 47.94
CA GLU A 591 46.10 -1.60 47.98
C GLU A 591 45.78 -0.10 48.16
N THR A 592 46.69 0.52 48.90
CA THR A 592 46.63 1.78 49.62
C THR A 592 47.02 2.98 48.74
N SER A 593 46.29 4.12 48.89
CA SER A 593 46.71 5.56 48.96
C SER A 593 47.91 6.13 48.14
N PRO A 594 48.08 7.47 48.01
CA PRO A 594 47.14 8.60 48.20
C PRO A 594 47.17 9.65 47.05
N GLU A 595 46.14 10.51 47.00
CA GLU A 595 46.21 11.84 46.37
C GLU A 595 46.60 12.91 47.41
N ALA A 596 47.47 13.84 47.02
CA ALA A 596 47.69 15.13 47.68
C ALA A 596 48.20 16.18 46.67
N GLY A 597 47.67 17.41 46.79
CA GLY A 597 48.27 18.68 46.33
C GLY A 597 47.83 19.15 44.94
N ASP A 598 46.96 20.16 44.86
CA ASP A 598 47.29 21.62 44.73
C ASP A 598 47.52 22.03 43.25
N LYS A 599 46.59 22.77 42.63
CA LYS A 599 46.41 24.24 42.60
C LYS A 599 47.22 24.97 41.51
N GLU A 600 46.47 25.86 40.83
CA GLU A 600 46.85 27.12 40.18
C GLU A 600 47.39 27.13 38.73
N ASP A 601 46.64 27.88 37.90
CA ASP A 601 46.99 28.55 36.62
C ASP A 601 48.25 29.47 36.74
N PRO A 602 48.75 30.24 35.73
CA PRO A 602 48.23 30.58 34.38
C PRO A 602 49.28 30.72 33.22
N GLU A 603 48.75 31.10 32.04
CA GLU A 603 49.28 32.10 31.07
C GLU A 603 50.32 31.77 29.95
N LYS A 604 50.04 32.42 28.79
CA LYS A 604 50.87 32.88 27.64
C LYS A 604 51.06 31.95 26.43
N GLU A 605 50.58 32.36 25.23
CA GLU A 605 51.27 33.15 24.16
C GLU A 605 52.48 32.38 23.59
N GLU A 606 52.78 32.22 22.30
CA GLU A 606 52.56 33.01 21.08
C GLU A 606 53.15 32.19 19.89
N SER A 607 52.66 32.40 18.65
CA SER A 607 53.44 32.32 17.39
C SER A 607 54.07 30.94 17.00
N SER A 608 54.50 30.56 15.79
CA SER A 608 54.71 31.15 14.47
C SER A 608 55.03 30.00 13.47
N GLU A 609 54.71 30.22 12.19
CA GLU A 609 55.52 29.89 11.00
C GLU A 609 55.88 28.43 10.60
N GLU A 610 55.38 28.09 9.39
CA GLU A 610 56.01 27.31 8.30
C GLU A 610 57.55 27.55 8.15
N PRO A 611 58.36 26.67 7.50
CA PRO A 611 58.15 26.36 6.07
C PRO A 611 58.76 25.06 5.47
N SER A 612 58.15 24.65 4.35
CA SER A 612 58.71 24.15 3.07
C SER A 612 59.99 23.27 2.95
N ARG A 613 59.88 22.21 2.13
CA ARG A 613 60.80 21.78 1.02
C ARG A 613 60.17 20.58 0.28
N LYS A 614 59.80 20.64 -1.02
CA LYS A 614 60.61 20.44 -2.27
C LYS A 614 61.37 19.09 -2.26
N HIS A 615 61.40 18.20 -3.26
CA HIS A 615 61.38 18.27 -4.74
C HIS A 615 61.17 16.82 -5.29
N VAL A 616 60.41 16.56 -6.36
CA VAL A 616 60.83 16.22 -7.76
C VAL A 616 61.44 14.80 -7.91
N VAL A 617 60.97 13.90 -8.78
CA VAL A 617 61.32 13.75 -10.21
C VAL A 617 60.43 12.71 -10.95
N SER A 618 60.07 13.08 -12.18
CA SER A 618 59.60 12.43 -13.42
C SER A 618 59.33 10.91 -13.63
N CYS A 619 58.23 10.68 -14.39
CA CYS A 619 57.99 9.80 -15.56
C CYS A 619 59.22 9.33 -16.41
N PRO A 620 59.13 8.39 -17.40
CA PRO A 620 57.96 8.05 -18.25
C PRO A 620 57.76 6.58 -18.71
N MET A 621 56.66 6.44 -19.49
CA MET A 621 56.13 5.38 -20.38
C MET A 621 57.08 4.42 -21.14
N SER A 622 56.56 3.21 -21.45
CA SER A 622 56.60 2.52 -22.77
C SER A 622 55.74 1.22 -22.70
N SER A 623 54.61 1.08 -23.40
CA SER A 623 54.40 0.44 -24.73
C SER A 623 54.75 -1.05 -24.86
N ALA A 624 53.79 -1.90 -25.28
CA ALA A 624 53.86 -2.76 -26.48
C ALA A 624 52.73 -3.82 -26.51
N GLN A 625 52.30 -4.16 -27.73
CA GLN A 625 51.17 -5.01 -28.13
C GLN A 625 51.60 -6.44 -28.50
N ALA A 626 50.58 -7.31 -28.72
CA ALA A 626 50.51 -8.46 -29.65
C ALA A 626 51.32 -9.73 -29.26
N SER A 627 50.94 -10.99 -29.56
CA SER A 627 49.86 -11.67 -30.30
C SER A 627 50.10 -13.21 -30.20
N THR A 628 49.06 -14.05 -30.41
CA THR A 628 49.01 -15.38 -31.11
C THR A 628 50.01 -16.50 -30.72
N GLU A 629 49.82 -17.82 -30.80
CA GLU A 629 48.77 -18.82 -31.16
C GLU A 629 49.41 -20.20 -30.84
N GLU A 630 48.58 -21.22 -30.52
CA GLU A 630 48.77 -22.69 -30.76
C GLU A 630 49.98 -23.41 -30.08
N ASP A 631 49.93 -24.66 -29.58
CA ASP A 631 49.25 -25.84 -30.11
C ASP A 631 49.32 -27.06 -29.13
N LYS A 632 48.38 -28.00 -29.31
CA LYS A 632 48.45 -29.48 -29.14
C LYS A 632 48.37 -30.25 -27.80
N GLU A 633 47.25 -30.99 -27.73
CA GLU A 633 47.06 -32.45 -27.49
C GLU A 633 47.55 -33.13 -26.20
N ASN A 634 46.60 -33.67 -25.43
CA ASN A 634 46.50 -35.12 -25.21
C ASN A 634 45.17 -35.51 -24.53
N THR A 635 44.47 -36.47 -25.15
CA THR A 635 43.37 -37.26 -24.56
C THR A 635 43.96 -38.61 -24.12
N PRO A 636 43.44 -39.25 -23.06
CA PRO A 636 42.68 -40.47 -23.30
C PRO A 636 41.43 -40.62 -22.42
N ALA A 637 40.55 -41.47 -22.94
CA ALA A 637 39.19 -41.74 -22.52
C ALA A 637 39.04 -42.47 -21.17
N SER A 638 37.90 -42.25 -20.49
CA SER A 638 36.94 -43.32 -20.11
C SER A 638 35.71 -42.73 -19.39
N ASN A 639 34.53 -43.13 -19.85
CA ASN A 639 33.21 -42.88 -19.26
C ASN A 639 33.12 -43.37 -17.80
N PRO A 640 32.26 -42.73 -17.00
CA PRO A 640 31.22 -43.48 -16.31
C PRO A 640 29.81 -42.97 -16.65
N GLN A 641 28.89 -43.92 -16.60
CA GLN A 641 27.47 -43.84 -16.93
C GLN A 641 26.74 -42.75 -16.13
N GLU A 642 25.97 -41.91 -16.83
CA GLU A 642 24.91 -41.12 -16.21
C GLU A 642 23.74 -42.05 -15.88
N GLU A 643 23.54 -42.31 -14.59
CA GLU A 643 22.28 -42.82 -14.07
C GLU A 643 21.22 -41.73 -14.24
N GLY A 644 20.23 -42.01 -15.11
CA GLY A 644 19.08 -41.13 -15.30
C GLY A 644 18.28 -40.97 -14.01
N PRO A 645 17.65 -39.80 -13.79
CA PRO A 645 16.86 -39.58 -12.59
C PRO A 645 15.65 -40.52 -12.60
N SER A 646 15.45 -41.25 -11.50
CA SER A 646 14.31 -42.12 -11.32
C SER A 646 13.01 -41.32 -11.40
N ASP A 647 12.09 -41.82 -12.24
CA ASP A 647 10.75 -41.28 -12.40
C ASP A 647 9.99 -41.40 -11.08
N CYS A 648 9.91 -40.31 -10.32
CA CYS A 648 9.00 -40.22 -9.19
C CYS A 648 7.60 -39.85 -9.70
N GLU A 649 6.57 -40.50 -9.16
CA GLU A 649 5.16 -40.37 -9.53
C GLU A 649 4.66 -38.91 -9.55
N LYS A 650 5.25 -38.03 -8.73
CA LYS A 650 4.95 -36.59 -8.74
C LYS A 650 5.43 -35.88 -10.01
N CYS A 651 6.56 -36.30 -10.59
CA CYS A 651 7.09 -35.74 -11.84
C CYS A 651 6.23 -36.15 -13.04
N GLU A 652 5.70 -37.37 -13.01
CA GLU A 652 4.78 -37.84 -14.05
C GLU A 652 3.40 -37.18 -13.93
N ASN A 653 2.91 -36.92 -12.71
CA ASN A 653 1.68 -36.15 -12.49
C ASN A 653 1.84 -34.67 -12.90
N LEU A 654 3.00 -34.06 -12.65
CA LEU A 654 3.29 -32.69 -13.10
C LEU A 654 3.39 -32.60 -14.63
N ARG A 655 3.93 -33.64 -15.28
CA ARG A 655 4.00 -33.75 -16.74
C ARG A 655 2.61 -33.97 -17.35
N LYS A 656 1.80 -34.87 -16.77
CA LYS A 656 0.39 -35.08 -17.14
C LYS A 656 -0.46 -33.81 -16.95
N TYR A 657 -0.22 -33.03 -15.89
CA TYR A 657 -0.85 -31.73 -15.68
C TYR A 657 -0.41 -30.69 -16.71
N ARG A 658 0.88 -30.61 -17.02
CA ARG A 658 1.43 -29.70 -18.03
C ARG A 658 0.91 -30.02 -19.43
N ASP A 659 0.79 -31.29 -19.77
CA ASP A 659 0.25 -31.76 -21.04
C ASP A 659 -1.28 -31.57 -21.11
N ALA A 660 -2.00 -31.70 -19.99
CA ALA A 660 -3.43 -31.37 -19.90
C ALA A 660 -3.70 -29.87 -20.03
N VAL A 661 -2.84 -29.02 -19.45
CA VAL A 661 -2.91 -27.56 -19.59
C VAL A 661 -2.56 -27.12 -21.02
N LYS A 662 -1.56 -27.74 -21.66
CA LYS A 662 -1.29 -27.53 -23.10
C LYS A 662 -2.45 -27.96 -24.00
N LYS A 663 -3.17 -29.03 -23.63
CA LYS A 663 -4.36 -29.51 -24.34
C LYS A 663 -5.58 -28.61 -24.12
N LEU A 664 -5.67 -27.93 -22.96
CA LEU A 664 -6.68 -26.91 -22.65
C LEU A 664 -6.40 -25.56 -23.32
N MET A 665 -5.13 -25.21 -23.54
CA MET A 665 -4.70 -23.94 -24.12
C MET A 665 -4.34 -24.02 -25.61
N GLY A 666 -4.87 -25.00 -26.35
CA GLY A 666 -4.45 -25.33 -27.71
C GLY A 666 -4.23 -24.12 -28.63
N ASP A 667 -3.08 -24.13 -29.31
CA ASP A 667 -2.74 -23.23 -30.42
C ASP A 667 -3.87 -23.22 -31.45
N GLY A 668 -4.46 -22.05 -31.68
CA GLY A 668 -5.36 -21.75 -32.79
C GLY A 668 -6.77 -22.36 -32.67
N MET A 669 -7.77 -21.51 -32.38
CA MET A 669 -9.19 -21.80 -32.58
C MET A 669 -9.50 -22.36 -34.00
N PRO A 670 -10.64 -23.09 -34.25
CA PRO A 670 -11.88 -23.13 -33.47
C PRO A 670 -12.54 -24.53 -33.30
N VAL A 671 -12.98 -24.90 -32.09
CA VAL A 671 -14.03 -25.93 -31.93
C VAL A 671 -15.02 -25.54 -30.83
N THR A 672 -16.21 -25.14 -31.31
CA THR A 672 -17.56 -25.03 -30.72
C THR A 672 -17.76 -24.99 -29.20
N GLU A 673 -18.08 -23.79 -28.71
CA GLU A 673 -18.72 -23.46 -27.41
C GLU A 673 -19.95 -24.30 -27.03
N CYS A 674 -20.60 -25.00 -27.97
CA CYS A 674 -21.78 -25.82 -27.69
C CYS A 674 -21.50 -27.00 -26.74
N VAL A 675 -20.32 -27.62 -26.79
CA VAL A 675 -20.05 -28.84 -26.00
C VAL A 675 -19.89 -28.52 -24.51
N ILE A 676 -19.26 -27.38 -24.20
CA ILE A 676 -19.06 -26.91 -22.82
C ILE A 676 -20.40 -26.46 -22.20
N LEU A 677 -21.27 -25.84 -23.00
CA LEU A 677 -22.61 -25.43 -22.56
C LEU A 677 -23.56 -26.62 -22.30
N GLU A 678 -23.46 -27.70 -23.08
CA GLU A 678 -24.28 -28.91 -22.88
C GLU A 678 -23.85 -29.71 -21.64
N GLU A 679 -22.55 -29.83 -21.38
CA GLU A 679 -22.06 -30.48 -20.17
C GLU A 679 -22.44 -29.69 -18.90
N THR A 680 -22.30 -28.36 -18.93
CA THR A 680 -22.68 -27.51 -17.79
C THR A 680 -24.18 -27.62 -17.48
N ARG A 681 -25.05 -27.65 -18.51
CA ARG A 681 -26.51 -27.84 -18.33
C ARG A 681 -26.88 -29.21 -17.77
N LYS A 682 -26.09 -30.25 -18.04
CA LYS A 682 -26.31 -31.60 -17.51
C LYS A 682 -26.03 -31.63 -16.00
N TYR A 683 -24.92 -31.04 -15.57
CA TYR A 683 -24.55 -30.97 -14.15
C TYR A 683 -25.53 -30.10 -13.32
N ASP A 684 -25.97 -28.97 -13.86
CA ASP A 684 -26.96 -28.11 -13.16
C ASP A 684 -28.29 -28.83 -12.94
N LYS A 685 -28.74 -29.64 -13.92
CA LYS A 685 -29.99 -30.40 -13.84
C LYS A 685 -29.90 -31.60 -12.90
N GLU A 686 -28.74 -32.23 -12.80
CA GLU A 686 -28.46 -33.30 -11.83
C GLU A 686 -28.43 -32.74 -10.40
N LEU A 687 -27.83 -31.56 -10.20
CA LEU A 687 -27.79 -30.84 -8.93
C LEU A 687 -29.17 -30.38 -8.48
N GLU A 688 -29.98 -29.83 -9.39
CA GLU A 688 -31.34 -29.38 -9.09
C GLU A 688 -32.28 -30.55 -8.75
N ASN A 689 -32.08 -31.72 -9.38
CA ASN A 689 -32.80 -32.96 -9.04
C ASN A 689 -32.36 -33.53 -7.68
N ALA A 690 -31.06 -33.46 -7.35
CA ALA A 690 -30.57 -33.85 -6.03
C ALA A 690 -31.16 -32.96 -4.93
N LEU A 691 -31.20 -31.64 -5.14
CA LEU A 691 -31.75 -30.68 -4.17
C LEU A 691 -33.27 -30.87 -3.95
N LYS A 692 -34.02 -31.23 -4.99
CA LYS A 692 -35.45 -31.57 -4.88
C LYS A 692 -35.71 -32.87 -4.10
N ASN A 693 -34.77 -33.82 -4.14
CA ASN A 693 -34.92 -35.12 -3.47
C ASN A 693 -34.61 -35.07 -1.96
N TYR A 694 -33.87 -34.08 -1.48
CA TYR A 694 -33.45 -34.03 -0.07
C TYR A 694 -34.15 -32.97 0.79
N GLY A 695 -34.80 -31.97 0.22
CA GLY A 695 -35.56 -30.95 0.96
C GLY A 695 -34.73 -30.15 1.99
N PRO A 696 -35.24 -29.04 2.54
CA PRO A 696 -34.53 -28.28 3.56
C PRO A 696 -34.67 -28.98 4.92
N ILE A 697 -33.64 -29.72 5.35
CA ILE A 697 -33.57 -30.28 6.70
C ILE A 697 -33.16 -29.17 7.66
N ARG A 698 -34.06 -28.76 8.55
CA ARG A 698 -33.67 -28.15 9.83
C ARG A 698 -33.15 -29.27 10.71
N LEU A 699 -31.85 -29.23 11.05
CA LEU A 699 -31.31 -30.13 12.08
C LEU A 699 -31.96 -29.75 13.41
N SER A 700 -32.47 -30.74 14.13
CA SER A 700 -32.82 -30.57 15.55
C SER A 700 -31.57 -30.21 16.34
N ASP A 701 -31.74 -29.57 17.50
CA ASP A 701 -30.61 -29.15 18.33
C ASP A 701 -29.69 -30.32 18.71
N ASP A 702 -30.26 -31.51 18.93
CA ASP A 702 -29.49 -32.75 19.18
C ASP A 702 -28.61 -33.16 17.98
N ASN A 703 -29.08 -32.95 16.75
CA ASN A 703 -28.33 -33.26 15.54
C ASN A 703 -27.27 -32.19 15.24
N ARG A 704 -27.49 -30.96 15.72
CA ARG A 704 -26.51 -29.88 15.65
C ARG A 704 -25.36 -30.14 16.63
N GLU A 705 -25.67 -30.55 17.85
CA GLU A 705 -24.65 -30.96 18.83
C GLU A 705 -23.84 -32.18 18.35
N LEU A 706 -24.50 -33.14 17.69
CA LEU A 706 -23.81 -34.30 17.09
C LEU A 706 -22.90 -33.89 15.93
N PHE A 707 -23.34 -32.93 15.12
CA PHE A 707 -22.55 -32.35 14.03
C PHE A 707 -21.32 -31.62 14.58
N ASP A 708 -21.49 -30.77 15.59
CA ASP A 708 -20.40 -30.00 16.19
C ASP A 708 -19.36 -30.92 16.85
N LYS A 709 -19.81 -32.01 17.51
CA LYS A 709 -18.92 -33.03 18.08
C LYS A 709 -18.17 -33.84 17.03
N GLN A 710 -18.80 -34.14 15.89
CA GLN A 710 -18.15 -34.82 14.76
C GLN A 710 -17.16 -33.88 14.06
N PHE A 711 -17.52 -32.61 13.90
CA PHE A 711 -16.69 -31.57 13.32
C PHE A 711 -15.42 -31.33 14.16
N GLU A 712 -15.56 -31.19 15.47
CA GLU A 712 -14.44 -31.08 16.42
C GLU A 712 -13.51 -32.31 16.39
N ARG A 713 -14.06 -33.52 16.20
CA ARG A 713 -13.24 -34.73 16.02
C ARG A 713 -12.45 -34.73 14.72
N ILE A 714 -13.02 -34.20 13.64
CA ILE A 714 -12.37 -34.12 12.33
C ILE A 714 -11.24 -33.08 12.38
N MET A 715 -11.46 -31.95 13.05
CA MET A 715 -10.47 -30.88 13.17
C MET A 715 -9.27 -31.24 14.08
N LYS A 716 -9.42 -32.24 14.95
CA LYS A 716 -8.36 -32.74 15.86
C LYS A 716 -7.60 -33.96 15.33
N ARG A 717 -7.78 -34.30 14.05
CA ARG A 717 -7.05 -35.40 13.40
C ARG A 717 -5.77 -34.88 12.75
N ASP A 718 -4.63 -35.45 13.14
CA ASP A 718 -3.30 -35.09 12.64
C ASP A 718 -3.06 -35.47 11.17
N ASP A 719 -3.99 -36.22 10.55
CA ASP A 719 -3.94 -36.68 9.16
C ASP A 719 -4.86 -35.88 8.20
N TRP A 720 -5.46 -34.77 8.66
CA TRP A 720 -6.38 -33.97 7.85
C TRP A 720 -5.68 -32.85 7.05
N ASP A 721 -5.64 -32.99 5.72
CA ASP A 721 -5.05 -32.02 4.78
C ASP A 721 -6.14 -31.18 4.09
N ILE A 722 -6.16 -29.88 4.38
CA ILE A 722 -7.13 -28.90 3.88
C ILE A 722 -7.03 -28.65 2.36
N THR A 723 -6.01 -29.18 1.68
CA THR A 723 -5.83 -29.02 0.22
C THR A 723 -6.83 -29.83 -0.62
N ASN A 724 -7.64 -30.71 -0.01
CA ASN A 724 -8.62 -31.55 -0.72
C ASN A 724 -10.07 -31.03 -0.76
N CYS A 725 -10.39 -29.84 -0.23
CA CYS A 725 -11.72 -29.26 -0.39
C CYS A 725 -11.82 -28.38 -1.65
N ARG A 726 -12.56 -28.86 -2.65
CA ARG A 726 -12.94 -28.10 -3.84
C ARG A 726 -14.13 -27.17 -3.56
N TYR A 727 -14.04 -25.97 -4.13
CA TYR A 727 -14.93 -24.83 -4.09
C TYR A 727 -16.44 -25.12 -4.20
N GLU A 728 -17.22 -24.62 -3.24
CA GLU A 728 -18.62 -24.22 -3.44
C GLU A 728 -18.83 -22.79 -2.94
N VAL A 729 -19.43 -21.96 -3.79
CA VAL A 729 -19.73 -20.55 -3.55
C VAL A 729 -21.09 -20.43 -2.85
N ARG A 730 -21.12 -19.86 -1.64
CA ARG A 730 -22.34 -19.37 -0.97
C ARG A 730 -22.14 -17.95 -0.42
N PRO A 731 -23.21 -17.15 -0.32
CA PRO A 731 -23.15 -15.71 -0.08
C PRO A 731 -23.00 -15.34 1.41
N TRP A 732 -22.36 -14.20 1.67
CA TRP A 732 -22.02 -13.67 3.01
C TRP A 732 -23.07 -12.74 3.61
N PRO A 733 -23.19 -12.64 4.95
CA PRO A 733 -24.26 -11.92 5.65
C PRO A 733 -23.73 -10.70 6.43
N TRP A 734 -23.89 -9.47 5.92
CA TRP A 734 -23.73 -8.25 6.73
C TRP A 734 -24.81 -7.19 6.49
N PHE A 735 -25.97 -7.60 5.98
CA PHE A 735 -27.20 -6.83 6.04
C PHE A 735 -28.37 -7.76 6.36
N ARG A 736 -28.58 -8.00 7.65
CA ARG A 736 -29.89 -8.28 8.29
C ARG A 736 -29.65 -8.32 9.80
N LYS A 737 -30.61 -7.73 10.52
CA LYS A 737 -30.64 -7.53 11.98
C LYS A 737 -30.04 -8.64 12.81
#